data_AF-A0A673WNK3-F1
#
_entry.id   AF-A0A673WNK3-F1
#
_cell.length_a   1.000
_cell.length_b   1.000
_cell.length_c   1.000
_cell.angle_alpha   90.00
_cell.angle_beta   90.00
_cell.angle_gamma   90.00
#
_symmetry.space_group_name_H-M   'P 1'
#
loop_
_entity.id
_entity.type
_entity.pdbx_description
1 polymer ?
#
loop_
_entity_poly.entity_id
_entity_poly.type
_entity_poly.pdbx_seq_one_letter_code
_entity_poly.pdbx_strand_id
1 'polypeptide(L)'
;MGATGASGVNSDRALPSSEMYQLDIVLKRGHNLAIRDRGGTSDPYVKFKLCGKEVFRSKTIHKNLNPVWDEGTKLLVDSLQEPLYVKVFDYDFGLQDDFMGSAYLYLESLEQQRYFTLTLQDPHYPDVDLGTLELTVTLRPKDGSIEEPHRDATVSQQSVRLAELHRKHQLWRGIVSISLIEGRDLCPMDPNGLSDPYAKFRLGNQKYRSKTLCPQWREQFDLHLYEETGGVLEIAVWDKDTGRRDDFIGRCTLDLSTLAKEHTHRLELALEESRGSVVLLVTLTASSHVSIADLSLTPLDDPIERREIMGRYGMFRPLSNLKDVGIVQVKVMRAEGLMAADVTGKSDPFCVLELNNDRLQTHTIYKNLNPEWNKVFTFNVKDIHSVLEVTVFDEDRDRSADFLGKVAIPLLHIQNGEQKGYVLKNKEMTGPTKGLIYLESDVIYSLRTIVPPEQKYIEEEPKVSKHLLQQNFNRVKRCIMFVINIGTFINSCFEWESPQRSISAFLFFVVVVWNFELYMVPGALLLLLTWNYFITAGRESGDTVKATFSVPVTFACVCVSWQDSERKGFMDKLYALQDVCVSVQSALDDVASYGERIKNTFNWTVPFLSWLAISVLCVATVLLYLIPLRYLVLAWGVNKFTKKLRNPYLIENNEVLDFLSRVPSDVQMMQYRELKFDPGQSPSKRKKTNLS
;
A
#
# COMPACT_ATOMS: atom_id res chain seq x y z
N MET A 1 19.28 -73.03 -51.43
CA MET A 1 18.13 -72.18 -51.81
C MET A 1 16.89 -72.90 -51.31
N GLY A 2 16.01 -72.40 -50.44
CA GLY A 2 15.88 -71.11 -49.79
C GLY A 2 14.48 -71.08 -49.13
N ALA A 3 14.39 -70.41 -47.97
CA ALA A 3 13.18 -69.95 -47.27
C ALA A 3 12.27 -70.98 -46.57
N THR A 4 12.54 -71.21 -45.27
CA THR A 4 11.50 -71.40 -44.26
C THR A 4 11.49 -70.18 -43.33
N GLY A 5 10.47 -69.34 -43.48
CA GLY A 5 10.31 -68.08 -42.75
C GLY A 5 9.72 -68.29 -41.36
N ALA A 6 10.33 -67.61 -40.39
CA ALA A 6 10.00 -67.61 -38.98
C ALA A 6 8.65 -66.96 -38.66
N SER A 7 7.93 -67.52 -37.69
CA SER A 7 6.94 -66.79 -36.88
C SER A 7 7.39 -66.85 -35.42
N GLY A 8 7.86 -65.71 -34.92
CA GLY A 8 8.25 -65.53 -33.52
C GLY A 8 7.03 -65.63 -32.60
N VAL A 9 7.18 -66.43 -31.56
CA VAL A 9 6.33 -66.40 -30.37
C VAL A 9 6.77 -65.16 -29.57
N ASN A 10 5.94 -64.11 -29.59
CA ASN A 10 6.11 -62.99 -28.67
C ASN A 10 5.10 -63.15 -27.52
N SER A 11 5.67 -63.23 -26.32
CA SER A 11 5.00 -63.23 -25.03
C SER A 11 4.47 -61.83 -24.72
N ASP A 12 3.16 -61.63 -24.85
CA ASP A 12 2.49 -60.49 -24.22
C ASP A 12 1.96 -60.95 -22.85
N ARG A 13 2.77 -60.69 -21.81
CA ARG A 13 2.26 -60.57 -20.44
C ARG A 13 1.30 -59.39 -20.43
N ALA A 14 0.03 -59.65 -20.19
CA ALA A 14 -0.94 -58.60 -19.85
C ALA A 14 -0.40 -57.79 -18.65
N LEU A 15 -0.31 -56.47 -18.81
CA LEU A 15 -0.13 -55.52 -17.71
C LEU A 15 -1.34 -55.66 -16.77
N PRO A 16 -1.14 -55.76 -15.44
CA PRO A 16 -2.28 -55.74 -14.53
C PRO A 16 -2.96 -54.38 -14.63
N SER A 17 -4.29 -54.40 -14.75
CA SER A 17 -5.15 -53.24 -14.61
C SER A 17 -4.81 -52.50 -13.32
N SER A 18 -4.54 -51.19 -13.39
CA SER A 18 -4.25 -50.36 -12.22
C SER A 18 -5.52 -50.27 -11.37
N GLU A 19 -5.65 -51.15 -10.38
CA GLU A 19 -6.70 -51.08 -9.36
C GLU A 19 -6.48 -49.81 -8.54
N MET A 20 -7.31 -48.78 -8.75
CA MET A 20 -7.28 -47.57 -7.94
C MET A 20 -8.07 -47.80 -6.67
N TYR A 21 -7.47 -47.50 -5.53
CA TYR A 21 -8.12 -47.56 -4.23
C TYR A 21 -8.44 -46.15 -3.74
N GLN A 22 -9.60 -45.99 -3.08
CA GLN A 22 -9.93 -44.78 -2.33
C GLN A 22 -9.66 -45.02 -0.84
N LEU A 23 -8.74 -44.25 -0.28
CA LEU A 23 -8.31 -44.27 1.11
C LEU A 23 -8.92 -43.07 1.85
N ASP A 24 -9.91 -43.35 2.71
CA ASP A 24 -10.52 -42.35 3.59
C ASP A 24 -9.87 -42.45 4.99
N ILE A 25 -9.17 -41.40 5.42
CA ILE A 25 -8.47 -41.32 6.72
C ILE A 25 -9.16 -40.27 7.57
N VAL A 26 -9.50 -40.63 8.82
CA VAL A 26 -10.03 -39.69 9.82
C VAL A 26 -9.13 -39.72 11.05
N LEU A 27 -8.38 -38.65 11.27
CA LEU A 27 -7.62 -38.39 12.49
C LEU A 27 -8.59 -38.02 13.62
N LYS A 28 -8.60 -38.83 14.69
CA LYS A 28 -9.51 -38.60 15.82
C LYS A 28 -8.85 -37.74 16.87
N ARG A 29 -7.89 -38.30 17.60
CA ARG A 29 -7.26 -37.63 18.76
C ARG A 29 -5.86 -38.15 19.02
N GLY A 30 -5.09 -37.36 19.75
CA GLY A 30 -3.81 -37.75 20.34
C GLY A 30 -3.99 -37.97 21.83
N HIS A 31 -3.20 -38.88 22.40
CA HIS A 31 -3.23 -39.18 23.81
C HIS A 31 -1.80 -39.16 24.38
N ASN A 32 -1.63 -38.40 25.46
CA ASN A 32 -0.38 -38.23 26.20
C ASN A 32 0.82 -37.91 25.30
N LEU A 33 0.67 -36.92 24.42
CA LEU A 33 1.74 -36.51 23.52
C LEU A 33 2.91 -35.90 24.31
N ALA A 34 4.13 -36.06 23.78
CA ALA A 34 5.35 -35.58 24.43
C ALA A 34 5.34 -34.06 24.65
N ILE A 35 5.77 -33.61 25.84
CA ILE A 35 5.93 -32.19 26.14
C ILE A 35 7.21 -31.67 25.46
N ARG A 36 7.12 -30.63 24.65
CA ARG A 36 8.29 -29.91 24.11
C ARG A 36 8.41 -28.47 24.61
N ASP A 37 7.29 -27.81 24.93
CA ASP A 37 7.36 -26.46 25.49
C ASP A 37 7.82 -26.42 26.96
N ARG A 38 8.48 -25.32 27.32
CA ARG A 38 8.86 -25.01 28.72
C ARG A 38 7.66 -24.88 29.68
N GLY A 39 6.45 -24.74 29.14
CA GLY A 39 5.20 -24.56 29.90
C GLY A 39 4.54 -25.86 30.38
N GLY A 40 5.10 -27.04 30.07
CA GLY A 40 4.52 -28.33 30.47
C GLY A 40 3.36 -28.80 29.58
N THR A 41 3.08 -28.09 28.48
CA THR A 41 2.11 -28.45 27.44
C THR A 41 2.78 -28.35 26.07
N SER A 42 2.08 -28.73 25.01
CA SER A 42 2.52 -28.60 23.62
C SER A 42 1.35 -28.16 22.74
N ASP A 43 1.66 -27.66 21.56
CA ASP A 43 0.76 -27.24 20.48
C ASP A 43 0.76 -28.26 19.32
N PRO A 44 0.28 -29.52 19.51
CA PRO A 44 0.46 -30.59 18.54
C PRO A 44 -0.33 -30.42 17.23
N TYR A 45 0.30 -30.83 16.13
CA TYR A 45 -0.34 -31.08 14.83
C TYR A 45 0.26 -32.29 14.12
N VAL A 46 -0.49 -32.90 13.19
CA VAL A 46 -0.13 -34.16 12.53
C VAL A 46 -0.01 -33.96 11.01
N LYS A 47 1.02 -34.57 10.42
CA LYS A 47 1.27 -34.65 8.98
C LYS A 47 1.22 -36.09 8.51
N PHE A 48 0.47 -36.34 7.44
CA PHE A 48 0.46 -37.62 6.73
C PHE A 48 1.29 -37.51 5.45
N LYS A 49 2.15 -38.51 5.22
CA LYS A 49 2.97 -38.65 4.02
C LYS A 49 2.74 -40.00 3.36
N LEU A 50 2.57 -39.97 2.04
CA LEU A 50 2.47 -41.14 1.18
C LEU A 50 3.40 -40.92 -0.01
N CYS A 51 4.17 -41.93 -0.44
CA CYS A 51 5.20 -41.78 -1.48
C CYS A 51 6.23 -40.66 -1.20
N GLY A 52 6.54 -40.42 0.08
CA GLY A 52 7.41 -39.32 0.49
C GLY A 52 6.81 -37.91 0.37
N LYS A 53 5.61 -37.78 -0.20
CA LYS A 53 4.89 -36.51 -0.39
C LYS A 53 3.89 -36.29 0.75
N GLU A 54 3.79 -35.05 1.23
CA GLU A 54 2.77 -34.67 2.22
C GLU A 54 1.39 -34.65 1.56
N VAL A 55 0.48 -35.45 2.10
CA VAL A 55 -0.88 -35.64 1.58
C VAL A 55 -1.94 -34.99 2.45
N PHE A 56 -1.62 -34.71 3.72
CA PHE A 56 -2.53 -34.04 4.66
C PHE A 56 -1.76 -33.44 5.84
N ARG A 57 -2.28 -32.32 6.34
CA ARG A 57 -1.82 -31.65 7.57
C ARG A 57 -3.06 -31.26 8.38
N SER A 58 -3.10 -31.64 9.65
CA SER A 58 -4.17 -31.26 10.58
C SER A 58 -4.03 -29.81 11.06
N LYS A 59 -5.10 -29.28 11.67
CA LYS A 59 -5.01 -28.07 12.49
C LYS A 59 -4.07 -28.28 13.69
N THR A 60 -3.46 -27.18 14.13
CA THR A 60 -2.74 -27.10 15.41
C THR A 60 -3.72 -26.94 16.55
N ILE A 61 -3.58 -27.72 17.61
CA ILE A 61 -4.36 -27.55 18.85
C ILE A 61 -3.40 -27.04 19.91
N HIS A 62 -3.68 -25.87 20.47
CA HIS A 62 -2.77 -25.21 21.40
C HIS A 62 -2.89 -25.74 22.84
N LYS A 63 -1.74 -25.85 23.51
CA LYS A 63 -1.52 -26.17 24.93
C LYS A 63 -2.28 -27.40 25.40
N ASN A 64 -2.23 -28.46 24.62
CA ASN A 64 -3.00 -29.67 24.89
C ASN A 64 -2.23 -30.93 24.48
N LEU A 65 -1.88 -31.78 25.44
CA LEU A 65 -1.22 -33.07 25.22
C LEU A 65 -2.20 -34.19 24.83
N ASN A 66 -3.51 -33.93 24.91
CA ASN A 66 -4.59 -34.84 24.52
C ASN A 66 -5.52 -34.16 23.48
N PRO A 67 -4.97 -33.74 22.33
CA PRO A 67 -5.72 -33.00 21.32
C PRO A 67 -6.80 -33.87 20.66
N VAL A 68 -7.97 -33.30 20.38
CA VAL A 68 -9.03 -33.94 19.58
C VAL A 68 -9.19 -33.14 18.29
N TRP A 69 -8.80 -33.72 17.16
CA TRP A 69 -8.87 -33.05 15.85
C TRP A 69 -10.19 -33.34 15.14
N ASP A 70 -10.61 -34.61 15.10
CA ASP A 70 -11.77 -35.06 14.30
C ASP A 70 -11.75 -34.56 12.85
N GLU A 71 -10.56 -34.60 12.22
CA GLU A 71 -10.34 -34.15 10.83
C GLU A 71 -9.99 -35.31 9.91
N GLY A 72 -10.40 -35.26 8.66
CA GLY A 72 -10.14 -36.35 7.72
C GLY A 72 -9.93 -35.92 6.27
N THR A 73 -9.29 -36.79 5.51
CA THR A 73 -8.99 -36.60 4.08
C THR A 73 -9.33 -37.86 3.30
N LYS A 74 -9.53 -37.69 1.99
CA LYS A 74 -9.78 -38.79 1.04
C LYS A 74 -8.70 -38.76 -0.03
N LEU A 75 -8.00 -39.87 -0.19
CA LEU A 75 -6.86 -40.00 -1.09
C LEU A 75 -7.14 -41.11 -2.11
N LEU A 76 -6.74 -40.87 -3.36
CA LEU A 76 -6.70 -41.93 -4.39
C LEU A 76 -5.29 -42.50 -4.39
N VAL A 77 -5.20 -43.83 -4.30
CA VAL A 77 -3.94 -44.56 -4.15
C VAL A 77 -3.86 -45.64 -5.23
N ASP A 78 -2.77 -45.63 -6.00
CA ASP A 78 -2.55 -46.54 -7.13
C ASP A 78 -1.85 -47.84 -6.72
N SER A 79 -1.26 -47.90 -5.53
CA SER A 79 -0.60 -49.09 -4.97
C SER A 79 -0.67 -49.09 -3.44
N LEU A 80 -1.00 -50.23 -2.84
CA LEU A 80 -1.10 -50.41 -1.38
C LEU A 80 0.24 -50.79 -0.72
N GLN A 81 1.32 -50.95 -1.50
CA GLN A 81 2.61 -51.42 -1.01
C GLN A 81 3.36 -50.39 -0.15
N GLU A 82 3.01 -49.11 -0.27
CA GLU A 82 3.69 -48.06 0.47
C GLU A 82 2.94 -47.72 1.78
N PRO A 83 3.65 -47.67 2.92
CA PRO A 83 3.03 -47.30 4.18
C PRO A 83 2.68 -45.82 4.25
N LEU A 84 1.55 -45.52 4.89
CA LEU A 84 1.23 -44.16 5.30
C LEU A 84 2.15 -43.75 6.46
N TYR A 85 2.98 -42.75 6.23
CA TYR A 85 3.90 -42.24 7.23
C TYR A 85 3.30 -41.05 7.97
N VAL A 86 3.13 -41.19 9.28
CA VAL A 86 2.51 -40.20 10.16
C VAL A 86 3.59 -39.52 11.00
N LYS A 87 3.60 -38.19 11.04
CA LYS A 87 4.51 -37.40 11.88
C LYS A 87 3.73 -36.41 12.73
N VAL A 88 4.11 -36.29 14.00
CA VAL A 88 3.56 -35.32 14.94
C VAL A 88 4.63 -34.30 15.26
N PHE A 89 4.22 -33.04 15.32
CA PHE A 89 5.09 -31.92 15.60
C PHE A 89 4.44 -30.99 16.62
N ASP A 90 5.28 -30.37 17.42
CA ASP A 90 4.91 -29.28 18.30
C ASP A 90 5.04 -27.98 17.51
N TYR A 91 4.02 -27.15 17.57
CA TYR A 91 3.98 -25.93 16.78
C TYR A 91 4.56 -24.75 17.57
N ASP A 92 5.79 -24.35 17.21
CA ASP A 92 6.42 -23.17 17.77
C ASP A 92 6.32 -21.96 16.82
N PHE A 93 5.59 -20.93 17.23
CA PHE A 93 5.53 -19.70 16.43
C PHE A 93 6.87 -18.95 16.44
N GLY A 94 7.45 -18.80 15.24
CA GLY A 94 8.69 -18.05 15.01
C GLY A 94 9.95 -18.93 15.02
N LEU A 95 9.93 -20.04 15.76
CA LEU A 95 11.02 -21.01 15.82
C LEU A 95 10.77 -22.19 14.86
N GLN A 96 11.65 -23.18 14.87
CA GLN A 96 11.48 -24.40 14.10
C GLN A 96 10.65 -25.39 14.92
N ASP A 97 9.51 -25.84 14.38
CA ASP A 97 8.60 -26.82 14.99
C ASP A 97 9.35 -28.07 15.51
N ASP A 98 9.16 -28.39 16.79
CA ASP A 98 9.81 -29.53 17.44
C ASP A 98 9.16 -30.87 17.05
N PHE A 99 9.99 -31.89 16.84
CA PHE A 99 9.51 -33.23 16.49
C PHE A 99 8.96 -33.95 17.73
N MET A 100 7.70 -34.40 17.66
CA MET A 100 7.04 -35.09 18.77
C MET A 100 6.97 -36.61 18.59
N GLY A 101 7.13 -37.12 17.37
CA GLY A 101 7.15 -38.56 17.11
C GLY A 101 6.60 -38.93 15.74
N SER A 102 6.81 -40.18 15.35
CA SER A 102 6.33 -40.69 14.07
C SER A 102 5.85 -42.13 14.14
N ALA A 103 4.98 -42.52 13.22
CA ALA A 103 4.48 -43.88 13.11
C ALA A 103 4.26 -44.27 11.64
N TYR A 104 4.36 -45.56 11.35
CA TYR A 104 4.07 -46.13 10.03
C TYR A 104 2.78 -46.96 10.10
N LEU A 105 1.91 -46.77 9.12
CA LEU A 105 0.72 -47.59 8.94
C LEU A 105 0.80 -48.29 7.58
N TYR A 106 0.95 -49.61 7.60
CA TYR A 106 1.00 -50.45 6.39
C TYR A 106 -0.42 -50.73 5.88
N LEU A 107 -0.70 -50.30 4.65
CA LEU A 107 -2.04 -50.37 4.05
C LEU A 107 -2.41 -51.77 3.55
N GLU A 108 -1.42 -52.65 3.36
CA GLU A 108 -1.59 -54.05 2.90
C GLU A 108 -2.43 -54.91 3.85
N SER A 109 -2.55 -54.52 5.13
CA SER A 109 -3.29 -55.26 6.17
C SER A 109 -4.74 -54.78 6.37
N LEU A 110 -5.26 -53.93 5.49
CA LEU A 110 -6.58 -53.28 5.61
C LEU A 110 -7.67 -54.04 4.85
N GLU A 111 -8.38 -54.95 5.51
CA GLU A 111 -9.49 -55.68 4.86
C GLU A 111 -10.86 -54.98 4.93
N GLN A 112 -11.10 -54.07 5.89
CA GLN A 112 -12.26 -53.17 5.94
C GLN A 112 -12.15 -52.22 7.14
N GLN A 113 -12.94 -51.12 7.15
CA GLN A 113 -12.92 -50.00 8.10
C GLN A 113 -12.45 -50.38 9.52
N ARG A 114 -11.26 -49.92 9.91
CA ARG A 114 -10.65 -50.22 11.22
C ARG A 114 -10.26 -48.94 11.96
N TYR A 115 -10.44 -48.99 13.27
CA TYR A 115 -9.87 -48.04 14.21
C TYR A 115 -8.44 -48.48 14.53
N PHE A 116 -7.49 -47.55 14.41
CA PHE A 116 -6.08 -47.77 14.68
C PHE A 116 -5.62 -46.85 15.80
N THR A 117 -4.88 -47.42 16.73
CA THR A 117 -4.10 -46.68 17.73
C THR A 117 -2.62 -46.87 17.37
N LEU A 118 -1.98 -45.79 16.93
CA LEU A 118 -0.57 -45.77 16.55
C LEU A 118 0.27 -45.26 17.72
N THR A 119 1.24 -46.04 18.17
CA THR A 119 2.25 -45.58 19.13
C THR A 119 3.33 -44.79 18.40
N LEU A 120 3.64 -43.59 18.90
CA LEU A 120 4.64 -42.72 18.30
C LEU A 120 6.05 -43.14 18.71
N GLN A 121 6.97 -43.12 17.75
CA GLN A 121 8.38 -43.47 17.95
C GLN A 121 9.29 -42.39 17.38
N ASP A 122 10.43 -42.17 18.03
CA ASP A 122 11.54 -41.36 17.50
C ASP A 122 12.70 -42.29 17.11
N PRO A 123 13.13 -42.29 15.84
CA PRO A 123 14.30 -43.05 15.39
C PRO A 123 15.59 -42.77 16.20
N HIS A 124 15.71 -41.61 16.84
CA HIS A 124 16.88 -41.24 17.64
C HIS A 124 16.80 -41.70 19.10
N TYR A 125 15.58 -41.91 19.62
CA TYR A 125 15.31 -42.25 21.02
C TYR A 125 14.16 -43.26 21.13
N PRO A 126 14.42 -44.56 20.88
CA PRO A 126 13.37 -45.58 20.78
C PRO A 126 12.70 -45.95 22.12
N ASP A 127 13.35 -45.66 23.25
CA ASP A 127 12.88 -46.05 24.59
C ASP A 127 11.99 -44.99 25.28
N VAL A 128 11.68 -43.89 24.60
CA VAL A 128 10.87 -42.80 25.14
C VAL A 128 9.41 -42.97 24.71
N ASP A 129 8.48 -42.94 25.68
CA ASP A 129 7.06 -42.88 25.39
C ASP A 129 6.69 -41.47 24.89
N LEU A 130 6.33 -41.38 23.61
CA LEU A 130 5.99 -40.14 22.92
C LEU A 130 4.47 -39.95 22.75
N GLY A 131 3.68 -40.87 23.31
CA GLY A 131 2.23 -40.87 23.22
C GLY A 131 1.68 -41.69 22.06
N THR A 132 0.36 -41.61 21.89
CA THR A 132 -0.38 -42.41 20.90
C THR A 132 -1.33 -41.53 20.07
N LEU A 133 -1.57 -41.93 18.83
CA LEU A 133 -2.55 -41.33 17.92
C LEU A 133 -3.68 -42.31 17.62
N GLU A 134 -4.92 -41.86 17.70
CA GLU A 134 -6.08 -42.60 17.26
C GLU A 134 -6.57 -42.09 15.90
N LEU A 135 -6.76 -43.01 14.96
CA LEU A 135 -7.25 -42.70 13.62
C LEU A 135 -8.13 -43.83 13.06
N THR A 136 -9.06 -43.48 12.18
CA THR A 136 -9.94 -44.43 11.48
C THR A 136 -9.54 -44.45 10.01
N VAL A 137 -9.30 -45.63 9.45
CA VAL A 137 -8.92 -45.78 8.04
C VAL A 137 -9.90 -46.71 7.35
N THR A 138 -10.42 -46.25 6.21
CA THR A 138 -11.34 -47.00 5.36
C THR A 138 -10.75 -47.08 3.96
N LEU A 139 -10.55 -48.30 3.46
CA LEU A 139 -10.10 -48.56 2.11
C LEU A 139 -11.28 -49.08 1.28
N ARG A 140 -11.51 -48.49 0.09
CA ARG A 140 -12.55 -48.95 -0.84
C ARG A 140 -11.93 -49.17 -2.23
N PRO A 141 -12.07 -50.37 -2.83
CA PRO A 141 -11.68 -50.59 -4.22
C PRO A 141 -12.62 -49.79 -5.14
N LYS A 142 -12.06 -49.17 -6.18
CA LYS A 142 -12.84 -48.44 -7.19
C LYS A 142 -12.97 -49.30 -8.44
N ASP A 143 -14.00 -50.16 -8.48
CA ASP A 143 -14.26 -51.01 -9.64
C ASP A 143 -14.71 -50.21 -10.86
N GLY A 144 -14.12 -50.54 -12.01
CA GLY A 144 -14.44 -49.97 -13.31
C GLY A 144 -15.62 -50.69 -13.99
N SER A 145 -16.84 -50.53 -13.49
CA SER A 145 -18.05 -50.91 -14.24
C SER A 145 -19.17 -49.87 -14.13
N ILE A 146 -19.73 -49.58 -15.30
CA ILE A 146 -20.81 -48.65 -15.57
C ILE A 146 -22.12 -49.33 -15.15
N GLU A 147 -22.84 -48.76 -14.20
CA GLU A 147 -24.30 -48.93 -14.09
C GLU A 147 -24.95 -47.55 -14.00
N GLU A 148 -25.45 -47.06 -15.15
CA GLU A 148 -26.59 -46.16 -15.19
C GLU A 148 -27.86 -46.99 -15.47
N PRO A 149 -29.02 -46.52 -15.00
CA PRO A 149 -30.10 -46.28 -15.95
C PRO A 149 -30.60 -44.83 -15.88
N HIS A 150 -30.16 -44.03 -16.85
CA HIS A 150 -30.94 -43.11 -17.70
C HIS A 150 -32.28 -42.58 -17.14
N ARG A 151 -32.58 -41.29 -17.05
CA ARG A 151 -32.33 -40.15 -17.96
C ARG A 151 -32.65 -38.84 -17.20
N ASP A 152 -31.68 -37.93 -17.09
CA ASP A 152 -31.69 -36.64 -17.83
C ASP A 152 -30.51 -35.74 -17.41
N ALA A 153 -29.76 -35.33 -18.43
CA ALA A 153 -28.94 -34.11 -18.56
C ALA A 153 -27.68 -33.92 -17.68
N THR A 154 -26.59 -34.55 -18.12
CA THR A 154 -25.30 -33.91 -18.49
C THR A 154 -25.01 -32.47 -18.00
N VAL A 155 -24.77 -32.27 -16.70
CA VAL A 155 -24.05 -31.08 -16.18
C VAL A 155 -23.02 -31.42 -15.07
N SER A 156 -23.04 -32.59 -14.44
CA SER A 156 -22.45 -32.68 -13.08
C SER A 156 -21.02 -33.25 -12.93
N GLN A 157 -20.35 -33.83 -13.92
CA GLN A 157 -19.03 -34.47 -13.65
C GLN A 157 -17.81 -33.60 -13.94
N GLN A 158 -17.92 -32.61 -14.84
CA GLN A 158 -17.00 -31.48 -14.83
C GLN A 158 -17.20 -30.65 -13.55
N SER A 159 -18.44 -30.59 -13.03
CA SER A 159 -18.79 -29.76 -11.88
C SER A 159 -18.20 -30.21 -10.55
N VAL A 160 -17.71 -31.46 -10.36
CA VAL A 160 -17.12 -31.88 -9.07
C VAL A 160 -15.61 -31.63 -9.04
N ARG A 161 -14.89 -31.87 -10.15
CA ARG A 161 -13.48 -31.45 -10.30
C ARG A 161 -13.37 -29.94 -10.46
N LEU A 162 -14.34 -29.29 -11.13
CA LEU A 162 -14.54 -27.84 -11.06
C LEU A 162 -15.05 -27.42 -9.69
N ALA A 163 -15.86 -28.16 -8.94
CA ALA A 163 -16.25 -27.79 -7.57
C ALA A 163 -15.09 -27.93 -6.58
N GLU A 164 -14.13 -28.80 -6.84
CA GLU A 164 -12.91 -28.97 -6.04
C GLU A 164 -11.84 -27.94 -6.43
N LEU A 165 -11.76 -27.56 -7.73
CA LEU A 165 -11.10 -26.33 -8.19
C LEU A 165 -11.82 -25.05 -7.76
N HIS A 166 -13.14 -25.08 -7.55
CA HIS A 166 -13.97 -23.99 -7.02
C HIS A 166 -13.96 -23.98 -5.48
N ARG A 167 -13.60 -25.08 -4.80
CA ARG A 167 -13.22 -25.04 -3.38
C ARG A 167 -11.85 -24.39 -3.19
N LYS A 168 -10.96 -24.50 -4.18
CA LYS A 168 -9.77 -23.64 -4.30
C LYS A 168 -10.10 -22.20 -4.72
N HIS A 169 -11.32 -21.88 -5.15
CA HIS A 169 -11.84 -20.51 -5.10
C HIS A 169 -12.31 -20.20 -3.68
N GLN A 170 -11.43 -20.43 -2.72
CA GLN A 170 -11.66 -20.14 -1.32
C GLN A 170 -11.93 -18.63 -1.27
N LEU A 171 -13.21 -18.25 -1.24
CA LEU A 171 -13.67 -16.88 -1.19
C LEU A 171 -13.22 -16.36 0.17
N TRP A 172 -12.00 -15.83 0.22
CA TRP A 172 -11.57 -14.93 1.25
C TRP A 172 -12.69 -13.95 1.59
N ARG A 173 -12.97 -13.84 2.89
CA ARG A 173 -13.98 -12.95 3.47
C ARG A 173 -13.57 -11.48 3.32
N GLY A 174 -12.26 -11.24 3.22
CA GLY A 174 -11.68 -9.91 3.13
C GLY A 174 -10.19 -9.93 2.87
N ILE A 175 -9.66 -8.74 2.62
CA ILE A 175 -8.24 -8.44 2.49
C ILE A 175 -7.81 -7.70 3.75
N VAL A 176 -6.68 -8.10 4.31
CA VAL A 176 -6.03 -7.42 5.43
C VAL A 176 -4.81 -6.71 4.87
N SER A 177 -4.91 -5.39 4.71
CA SER A 177 -3.78 -4.56 4.31
C SER A 177 -2.99 -4.15 5.55
N ILE A 178 -1.70 -4.42 5.56
CA ILE A 178 -0.81 -4.16 6.69
C ILE A 178 0.30 -3.22 6.22
N SER A 179 0.43 -2.09 6.90
CA SER A 179 1.52 -1.12 6.73
C SER A 179 2.42 -1.16 7.96
N LEU A 180 3.57 -1.81 7.87
CA LEU A 180 4.58 -1.86 8.92
C LEU A 180 5.37 -0.54 8.91
N ILE A 181 5.18 0.29 9.94
CA ILE A 181 5.81 1.62 10.01
C ILE A 181 7.18 1.52 10.66
N GLU A 182 7.22 1.27 11.97
CA GLU A 182 8.45 1.33 12.75
C GLU A 182 8.40 0.44 14.00
N GLY A 183 9.57 0.08 14.50
CA GLY A 183 9.77 -0.56 15.80
C GLY A 183 10.33 0.45 16.79
N ARG A 184 9.69 0.59 17.95
CA ARG A 184 10.09 1.50 19.01
C ARG A 184 10.72 0.73 20.15
N ASP A 185 11.80 1.29 20.70
CA ASP A 185 12.51 0.76 21.87
C ASP A 185 12.85 -0.74 21.76
N LEU A 186 13.20 -1.19 20.53
CA LEU A 186 13.63 -2.57 20.29
C LEU A 186 14.94 -2.85 21.05
N CYS A 187 15.06 -4.06 21.59
CA CYS A 187 16.27 -4.47 22.30
C CYS A 187 17.44 -4.61 21.30
N PRO A 188 18.59 -3.95 21.55
CA PRO A 188 19.77 -4.14 20.72
C PRO A 188 20.35 -5.54 20.96
N MET A 189 20.51 -6.33 19.90
CA MET A 189 21.09 -7.68 19.97
C MET A 189 22.52 -7.73 19.43
N ASP A 190 22.93 -6.79 18.59
CA ASP A 190 24.30 -6.77 18.07
C ASP A 190 25.33 -6.21 19.08
N PRO A 191 26.61 -6.65 18.98
CA PRO A 191 27.71 -6.11 19.78
C PRO A 191 27.99 -4.61 19.59
N ASN A 192 27.46 -4.02 18.51
CA ASN A 192 27.62 -2.61 18.16
C ASN A 192 26.54 -1.72 18.85
N GLY A 193 25.56 -2.31 19.55
CA GLY A 193 24.46 -1.60 20.20
C GLY A 193 23.34 -1.15 19.25
N LEU A 194 23.34 -1.62 18.01
CA LEU A 194 22.26 -1.49 17.03
C LEU A 194 21.61 -2.86 16.81
N SER A 195 20.55 -2.89 16.01
CA SER A 195 19.92 -4.12 15.52
C SER A 195 19.49 -3.87 14.09
N ASP A 196 19.47 -4.93 13.30
CA ASP A 196 19.00 -5.01 11.93
C ASP A 196 17.65 -5.77 11.91
N PRO A 197 16.57 -5.18 12.47
CA PRO A 197 15.36 -5.92 12.73
C PRO A 197 14.56 -6.17 11.43
N TYR A 198 13.91 -7.32 11.39
CA TYR A 198 12.93 -7.67 10.37
C TYR A 198 11.73 -8.39 11.02
N ALA A 199 10.53 -8.15 10.48
CA ALA A 199 9.29 -8.72 10.98
C ALA A 199 8.79 -9.85 10.08
N LYS A 200 8.30 -10.92 10.71
CA LYS A 200 7.59 -12.04 10.07
C LYS A 200 6.12 -11.95 10.48
N PHE A 201 5.23 -11.96 9.50
CA PHE A 201 3.79 -11.96 9.70
C PHE A 201 3.21 -13.31 9.29
N ARG A 202 2.22 -13.81 10.04
CA ARG A 202 1.48 -15.01 9.70
C ARG A 202 -0.02 -14.77 9.89
N LEU A 203 -0.80 -15.06 8.84
CA LEU A 203 -2.25 -15.06 8.87
C LEU A 203 -2.73 -16.39 8.27
N GLY A 204 -3.13 -17.32 9.13
CA GLY A 204 -3.42 -18.70 8.73
C GLY A 204 -2.21 -19.36 8.05
N ASN A 205 -2.37 -19.71 6.77
CA ASN A 205 -1.32 -20.34 5.96
C ASN A 205 -0.39 -19.34 5.25
N GLN A 206 -0.77 -18.07 5.18
CA GLN A 206 0.06 -17.04 4.53
C GLN A 206 1.14 -16.55 5.48
N LYS A 207 2.33 -16.35 4.92
CA LYS A 207 3.49 -15.82 5.63
C LYS A 207 4.08 -14.67 4.84
N TYR A 208 4.47 -13.60 5.52
CA TYR A 208 5.19 -12.48 4.92
C TYR A 208 6.43 -12.17 5.74
N ARG A 209 7.52 -11.78 5.08
CA ARG A 209 8.78 -11.37 5.72
C ARG A 209 9.14 -9.98 5.21
N SER A 210 9.30 -9.02 6.12
CA SER A 210 9.74 -7.67 5.80
C SER A 210 11.22 -7.65 5.40
N LYS A 211 11.66 -6.58 4.76
CA LYS A 211 13.10 -6.35 4.58
C LYS A 211 13.73 -5.95 5.91
N THR A 212 15.05 -6.08 5.95
CA THR A 212 15.89 -5.66 7.07
C THR A 212 16.18 -4.18 6.90
N LEU A 213 15.56 -3.33 7.73
CA LEU A 213 15.73 -1.88 7.69
C LEU A 213 15.88 -1.37 9.13
N CYS A 214 16.86 -0.50 9.37
CA CYS A 214 17.00 0.23 10.64
C CYS A 214 15.67 0.93 10.94
N PRO A 215 15.18 0.90 12.18
CA PRO A 215 13.90 0.34 12.64
C PRO A 215 12.60 0.93 12.06
N GLN A 216 12.67 1.72 10.99
CA GLN A 216 11.57 2.15 10.15
C GLN A 216 11.55 1.32 8.87
N TRP A 217 10.57 0.42 8.75
CA TRP A 217 10.39 -0.38 7.56
C TRP A 217 9.64 0.39 6.48
N ARG A 218 8.52 1.04 6.86
CA ARG A 218 7.59 1.71 5.94
C ARG A 218 7.16 0.83 4.77
N GLU A 219 6.92 -0.44 5.07
CA GLU A 219 6.53 -1.47 4.10
C GLU A 219 5.03 -1.73 4.13
N GLN A 220 4.45 -2.01 2.97
CA GLN A 220 3.03 -2.36 2.85
C GLN A 220 2.85 -3.67 2.09
N PHE A 221 1.97 -4.51 2.59
CA PHE A 221 1.59 -5.77 1.96
C PHE A 221 0.16 -6.17 2.33
N ASP A 222 -0.44 -7.03 1.51
CA ASP A 222 -1.83 -7.46 1.66
C ASP A 222 -1.88 -8.97 1.92
N LEU A 223 -2.69 -9.39 2.89
CA LEU A 223 -2.94 -10.79 3.25
C LEU A 223 -4.42 -11.13 3.08
N HIS A 224 -4.71 -12.36 2.65
CA HIS A 224 -6.08 -12.81 2.40
C HIS A 224 -6.69 -13.42 3.67
N LEU A 225 -7.88 -12.97 4.09
CA LEU A 225 -8.57 -13.51 5.26
C LEU A 225 -9.57 -14.61 4.84
N TYR A 226 -9.28 -15.86 5.18
CA TYR A 226 -10.17 -17.00 4.90
C TYR A 226 -11.08 -17.33 6.09
N GLU A 227 -12.26 -17.87 5.80
CA GLU A 227 -13.28 -18.23 6.80
C GLU A 227 -12.80 -19.32 7.78
N GLU A 228 -11.88 -20.19 7.34
CA GLU A 228 -11.39 -21.34 8.12
C GLU A 228 -10.19 -21.03 9.02
N THR A 229 -9.46 -19.92 8.79
CA THR A 229 -8.09 -19.77 9.33
C THR A 229 -7.99 -19.07 10.70
N GLY A 230 -9.09 -18.65 11.31
CA GLY A 230 -9.04 -17.84 12.53
C GLY A 230 -8.49 -16.43 12.25
N GLY A 231 -9.17 -15.40 12.71
CA GLY A 231 -8.83 -14.00 12.39
C GLY A 231 -7.62 -13.46 13.17
N VAL A 232 -6.67 -14.30 13.58
CA VAL A 232 -5.53 -13.86 14.39
C VAL A 232 -4.31 -13.66 13.51
N LEU A 233 -3.81 -12.42 13.49
CA LEU A 233 -2.55 -12.05 12.85
C LEU A 233 -1.42 -12.19 13.87
N GLU A 234 -0.43 -13.01 13.56
CA GLU A 234 0.73 -13.20 14.42
C GLU A 234 1.95 -12.50 13.82
N ILE A 235 2.73 -11.83 14.67
CA ILE A 235 3.84 -10.99 14.28
C ILE A 235 5.05 -11.37 15.13
N ALA A 236 6.19 -11.62 14.50
CA ALA A 236 7.45 -11.93 15.17
C ALA A 236 8.58 -11.05 14.62
N VAL A 237 9.35 -10.42 15.49
CA VAL A 237 10.47 -9.55 15.14
C VAL A 237 11.78 -10.28 15.45
N TRP A 238 12.70 -10.22 14.50
CA TRP A 238 13.99 -10.92 14.49
C TRP A 238 15.09 -9.93 14.15
N ASP A 239 16.29 -10.15 14.68
CA ASP A 239 17.51 -9.46 14.26
C ASP A 239 18.22 -10.27 13.17
N LYS A 240 18.77 -9.61 12.15
CA LYS A 240 19.44 -10.30 11.05
C LYS A 240 20.96 -10.27 11.23
N ASP A 241 21.50 -11.37 11.74
CA ASP A 241 22.93 -11.54 11.89
C ASP A 241 23.64 -12.06 10.64
N THR A 242 24.69 -11.39 10.20
CA THR A 242 25.51 -11.87 9.07
C THR A 242 26.43 -13.00 9.53
N GLY A 243 26.08 -14.25 9.20
CA GLY A 243 26.90 -15.45 9.44
C GLY A 243 26.63 -16.18 10.77
N ARG A 244 25.64 -15.73 11.55
CA ARG A 244 25.06 -16.46 12.69
C ARG A 244 23.58 -16.74 12.45
N ARG A 245 22.93 -17.45 13.37
CA ARG A 245 21.46 -17.59 13.32
C ARG A 245 20.87 -16.27 13.83
N ASP A 246 19.89 -15.75 13.09
CA ASP A 246 19.09 -14.58 13.45
C ASP A 246 18.59 -14.65 14.89
N ASP A 247 18.87 -13.61 15.68
CA ASP A 247 18.41 -13.51 17.07
C ASP A 247 16.92 -13.12 17.16
N PHE A 248 16.19 -13.75 18.09
CA PHE A 248 14.77 -13.45 18.31
C PHE A 248 14.60 -12.24 19.22
N ILE A 249 13.85 -11.22 18.77
CA ILE A 249 13.60 -10.00 19.55
C ILE A 249 12.27 -10.09 20.31
N GLY A 250 11.21 -10.59 19.68
CA GLY A 250 9.91 -10.72 20.35
C GLY A 250 8.75 -11.04 19.41
N ARG A 251 7.60 -11.37 20.00
CA ARG A 251 6.34 -11.67 19.29
C ARG A 251 5.18 -10.86 19.83
N CYS A 252 4.16 -10.66 18.99
CA CYS A 252 2.86 -10.18 19.40
C CYS A 252 1.77 -10.80 18.50
N THR A 253 0.55 -10.86 19.03
CA THR A 253 -0.63 -11.35 18.32
C THR A 253 -1.70 -10.28 18.28
N LEU A 254 -2.46 -10.24 17.18
CA LEU A 254 -3.53 -9.28 16.95
C LEU A 254 -4.78 -10.03 16.47
N ASP A 255 -5.85 -9.95 17.25
CA ASP A 255 -7.15 -10.45 16.82
C ASP A 255 -7.85 -9.42 15.93
N LEU A 256 -7.95 -9.74 14.64
CA LEU A 256 -8.57 -8.90 13.63
C LEU A 256 -10.09 -8.78 13.82
N SER A 257 -10.72 -9.65 14.62
CA SER A 257 -12.16 -9.55 14.90
C SER A 257 -12.52 -8.31 15.72
N THR A 258 -11.55 -7.77 16.46
CA THR A 258 -11.71 -6.57 17.29
C THR A 258 -11.72 -5.27 16.48
N LEU A 259 -11.25 -5.31 15.24
CA LEU A 259 -11.07 -4.14 14.39
C LEU A 259 -12.31 -3.91 13.52
N ALA A 260 -12.72 -2.65 13.40
CA ALA A 260 -13.79 -2.26 12.49
C ALA A 260 -13.38 -2.49 11.02
N LYS A 261 -14.28 -3.05 10.22
CA LYS A 261 -14.09 -3.23 8.78
C LYS A 261 -14.18 -1.88 8.04
N GLU A 262 -13.57 -1.82 6.86
CA GLU A 262 -13.52 -0.65 5.98
C GLU A 262 -12.94 0.60 6.66
N HIS A 263 -12.03 0.39 7.64
CA HIS A 263 -11.35 1.44 8.37
C HIS A 263 -9.88 1.08 8.62
N THR A 264 -9.00 2.07 8.55
CA THR A 264 -7.56 1.92 8.82
C THR A 264 -7.28 2.20 10.30
N HIS A 265 -6.79 1.19 11.02
CA HIS A 265 -6.48 1.27 12.44
C HIS A 265 -4.99 1.44 12.66
N ARG A 266 -4.59 2.48 13.39
CA ARG A 266 -3.21 2.64 13.88
C ARG A 266 -3.03 1.86 15.18
N LEU A 267 -2.15 0.86 15.16
CA LEU A 267 -1.89 -0.01 16.29
C LEU A 267 -0.43 0.11 16.74
N GLU A 268 -0.24 0.14 18.04
CA GLU A 268 1.06 0.02 18.70
C GLU A 268 1.02 -1.26 19.55
N LEU A 269 1.68 -2.30 19.07
CA LEU A 269 1.65 -3.63 19.67
C LEU A 269 2.94 -3.85 20.46
N ALA A 270 2.82 -4.02 21.77
CA ALA A 270 3.94 -4.37 22.64
C ALA A 270 4.38 -5.81 22.38
N LEU A 271 5.70 -6.05 22.36
CA LEU A 271 6.27 -7.38 22.22
C LEU A 271 6.19 -8.11 23.58
N GLU A 272 5.70 -9.35 23.59
CA GLU A 272 5.46 -10.12 24.83
C GLU A 272 6.76 -10.43 25.62
N GLU A 273 7.89 -10.55 24.91
CA GLU A 273 9.16 -11.03 25.46
C GLU A 273 10.26 -9.95 25.51
N SER A 274 9.98 -8.72 25.06
CA SER A 274 10.96 -7.62 25.04
C SER A 274 10.32 -6.25 25.31
N ARG A 275 11.15 -5.25 25.62
CA ARG A 275 10.69 -3.88 25.96
C ARG A 275 10.26 -3.04 24.75
N GLY A 276 10.24 -3.62 23.55
CA GLY A 276 9.91 -2.91 22.32
C GLY A 276 8.44 -2.99 21.94
N SER A 277 7.99 -2.03 21.14
CA SER A 277 6.68 -2.04 20.49
C SER A 277 6.83 -1.96 18.96
N VAL A 278 5.88 -2.54 18.24
CA VAL A 278 5.78 -2.43 16.78
C VAL A 278 4.59 -1.56 16.43
N VAL A 279 4.83 -0.54 15.63
CA VAL A 279 3.81 0.39 15.14
C VAL A 279 3.44 0.02 13.71
N LEU A 280 2.15 -0.24 13.49
CA LEU A 280 1.64 -0.64 12.18
C LEU A 280 0.21 -0.13 11.95
N LEU A 281 -0.17 0.01 10.68
CA LEU A 281 -1.54 0.28 10.28
C LEU A 281 -2.16 -1.01 9.76
N VAL A 282 -3.38 -1.34 10.22
CA VAL A 282 -4.15 -2.49 9.70
C VAL A 282 -5.45 -1.98 9.13
N THR A 283 -5.72 -2.35 7.88
CA THR A 283 -6.99 -2.06 7.23
C THR A 283 -7.67 -3.34 6.80
N LEU A 284 -8.87 -3.59 7.32
CA LEU A 284 -9.68 -4.74 6.94
C LEU A 284 -10.70 -4.34 5.88
N THR A 285 -10.53 -4.83 4.66
CA THR A 285 -11.46 -4.59 3.57
C THR A 285 -12.27 -5.86 3.32
N ALA A 286 -13.60 -5.81 3.39
CA ALA A 286 -14.44 -6.97 3.09
C ALA A 286 -14.54 -7.16 1.57
N SER A 287 -14.24 -8.37 1.08
CA SER A 287 -14.10 -8.67 -0.36
C SER A 287 -15.15 -9.63 -0.90
N SER A 288 -16.02 -10.20 -0.07
CA SER A 288 -16.80 -11.35 -0.53
C SER A 288 -17.88 -11.01 -1.56
N HIS A 289 -18.74 -10.00 -1.35
CA HIS A 289 -19.71 -9.45 -2.32
C HIS A 289 -20.32 -8.17 -1.73
N VAL A 290 -20.96 -7.29 -2.53
CA VAL A 290 -21.81 -6.21 -1.99
C VAL A 290 -23.00 -6.87 -1.29
N SER A 291 -22.97 -6.99 0.03
CA SER A 291 -24.12 -7.46 0.79
C SER A 291 -25.11 -6.31 0.98
N ILE A 292 -26.40 -6.61 1.14
CA ILE A 292 -27.43 -5.58 1.44
C ILE A 292 -27.07 -4.80 2.72
N ALA A 293 -26.30 -5.40 3.63
CA ALA A 293 -25.78 -4.73 4.84
C ALA A 293 -24.71 -3.67 4.53
N ASP A 294 -23.93 -3.83 3.45
CA ASP A 294 -22.92 -2.84 3.04
C ASP A 294 -23.56 -1.58 2.41
N LEU A 295 -24.78 -1.69 1.88
CA LEU A 295 -25.59 -0.52 1.50
C LEU A 295 -26.20 0.20 2.71
N SER A 296 -26.35 -0.47 3.85
CA SER A 296 -26.96 0.11 5.06
C SER A 296 -25.97 0.87 5.95
N LEU A 297 -24.69 0.91 5.58
CA LEU A 297 -23.61 1.61 6.30
C LEU A 297 -23.17 2.90 5.59
N THR A 298 -24.05 3.51 4.78
CA THR A 298 -23.75 4.78 4.11
C THR A 298 -24.26 5.96 4.97
N PRO A 299 -23.43 6.52 5.88
CA PRO A 299 -23.89 7.52 6.85
C PRO A 299 -24.40 8.82 6.22
N LEU A 300 -24.13 9.07 4.93
CA LEU A 300 -24.61 10.25 4.22
C LEU A 300 -25.89 10.01 3.40
N ASP A 301 -26.31 8.76 3.22
CA ASP A 301 -27.59 8.43 2.57
C ASP A 301 -28.76 8.56 3.55
N ASP A 302 -28.54 8.31 4.85
CA ASP A 302 -29.53 8.59 5.89
C ASP A 302 -29.62 10.11 6.14
N PRO A 303 -30.77 10.74 5.88
CA PRO A 303 -30.94 12.19 6.09
C PRO A 303 -30.78 12.62 7.55
N ILE A 304 -30.96 11.73 8.53
CA ILE A 304 -30.79 12.01 9.96
C ILE A 304 -29.30 12.03 10.32
N GLU A 305 -28.56 10.99 9.99
CA GLU A 305 -27.11 10.92 10.24
C GLU A 305 -26.38 12.02 9.47
N ARG A 306 -26.75 12.27 8.21
CA ARG A 306 -26.24 13.40 7.43
C ARG A 306 -26.43 14.72 8.15
N ARG A 307 -27.62 14.96 8.73
CA ARG A 307 -27.90 16.20 9.49
C ARG A 307 -27.07 16.29 10.77
N GLU A 308 -26.85 15.19 11.46
CA GLU A 308 -25.99 15.15 12.64
C GLU A 308 -24.53 15.45 12.27
N ILE A 309 -24.03 14.84 11.20
CA ILE A 309 -22.69 15.06 10.65
C ILE A 309 -22.53 16.51 10.18
N MET A 310 -23.50 17.06 9.45
CA MET A 310 -23.52 18.48 9.07
C MET A 310 -23.60 19.41 10.29
N GLY A 311 -24.30 19.01 11.35
CA GLY A 311 -24.34 19.74 12.62
C GLY A 311 -23.01 19.70 13.37
N ARG A 312 -22.27 18.57 13.28
CA ARG A 312 -20.96 18.35 13.90
C ARG A 312 -19.84 19.11 13.19
N TYR A 313 -19.87 19.14 11.86
CA TYR A 313 -18.87 19.82 11.03
C TYR A 313 -19.34 21.19 10.49
N GLY A 314 -20.47 21.69 11.01
CA GLY A 314 -21.08 22.93 10.55
C GLY A 314 -20.20 24.16 10.79
N MET A 315 -20.34 25.13 9.88
CA MET A 315 -19.56 26.39 9.85
C MET A 315 -19.56 27.17 11.18
N PHE A 316 -20.55 26.94 12.04
CA PHE A 316 -20.75 27.66 13.31
C PHE A 316 -20.30 26.90 14.58
N ARG A 317 -19.77 25.67 14.48
CA ARG A 317 -19.18 24.95 15.63
C ARG A 317 -17.78 24.39 15.32
N PRO A 318 -16.81 25.26 14.98
CA PRO A 318 -15.47 24.80 14.64
C PRO A 318 -14.78 24.03 15.79
N LEU A 319 -15.03 24.36 17.06
CA LEU A 319 -14.24 23.88 18.23
C LEU A 319 -14.56 22.47 18.78
N SER A 320 -15.55 21.73 18.28
CA SER A 320 -16.03 20.52 18.97
C SER A 320 -15.19 19.25 18.76
N ASN A 321 -14.45 19.13 17.65
CA ASN A 321 -13.53 18.01 17.42
C ASN A 321 -12.20 18.54 16.86
N LEU A 322 -11.09 18.25 17.55
CA LEU A 322 -9.76 18.78 17.23
C LEU A 322 -8.95 17.87 16.31
N LYS A 323 -9.40 16.64 16.06
CA LYS A 323 -8.65 15.64 15.29
C LYS A 323 -9.16 15.43 13.86
N ASP A 324 -10.45 15.64 13.61
CA ASP A 324 -11.08 15.39 12.31
C ASP A 324 -11.68 16.67 11.72
N VAL A 325 -11.39 16.96 10.45
CA VAL A 325 -11.84 18.18 9.74
C VAL A 325 -13.12 17.93 8.94
N GLY A 326 -13.37 16.69 8.53
CA GLY A 326 -14.56 16.31 7.79
C GLY A 326 -14.64 14.83 7.48
N ILE A 327 -15.57 14.49 6.60
CA ILE A 327 -15.82 13.14 6.08
C ILE A 327 -15.98 13.26 4.56
N VAL A 328 -15.39 12.32 3.83
CA VAL A 328 -15.64 12.14 2.41
C VAL A 328 -16.19 10.73 2.17
N GLN A 329 -17.32 10.66 1.47
CA GLN A 329 -17.89 9.41 1.02
C GLN A 329 -17.70 9.29 -0.49
N VAL A 330 -17.19 8.15 -0.93
CA VAL A 330 -16.89 7.87 -2.34
C VAL A 330 -17.55 6.58 -2.74
N LYS A 331 -18.42 6.66 -3.73
CA LYS A 331 -19.09 5.52 -4.35
C LYS A 331 -18.40 5.20 -5.68
N VAL A 332 -17.70 4.07 -5.67
CA VAL A 332 -17.04 3.50 -6.85
C VAL A 332 -18.07 2.71 -7.63
N MET A 333 -18.57 3.27 -8.73
CA MET A 333 -19.65 2.65 -9.49
C MET A 333 -19.12 1.61 -10.46
N ARG A 334 -18.34 2.04 -11.45
CA ARG A 334 -17.93 1.20 -12.57
C ARG A 334 -16.76 1.80 -13.34
N ALA A 335 -16.07 0.97 -14.13
CA ALA A 335 -15.12 1.43 -15.12
C ALA A 335 -15.53 0.96 -16.53
N GLU A 336 -15.03 1.64 -17.56
CA GLU A 336 -15.26 1.29 -18.96
C GLU A 336 -13.93 1.29 -19.73
N GLY A 337 -13.79 0.36 -20.67
CA GLY A 337 -12.71 0.39 -21.66
C GLY A 337 -11.31 0.21 -21.05
N LEU A 338 -11.20 -0.57 -19.98
CA LEU A 338 -9.92 -0.88 -19.35
C LEU A 338 -8.95 -1.58 -20.31
N MET A 339 -7.66 -1.46 -20.03
CA MET A 339 -6.62 -2.18 -20.76
C MET A 339 -6.69 -3.67 -20.42
N ALA A 340 -6.75 -4.53 -21.44
CA ALA A 340 -6.56 -5.97 -21.27
C ALA A 340 -5.11 -6.25 -20.87
N ALA A 341 -4.90 -6.80 -19.67
CA ALA A 341 -3.59 -7.14 -19.15
C ALA A 341 -3.35 -8.66 -19.20
N ASP A 342 -4.40 -9.49 -19.10
CA ASP A 342 -4.29 -10.93 -19.25
C ASP A 342 -3.95 -11.37 -20.68
N VAL A 343 -3.27 -12.52 -20.77
CA VAL A 343 -3.06 -13.28 -22.03
C VAL A 343 -4.38 -13.61 -22.72
N THR A 344 -5.49 -13.68 -21.97
CA THR A 344 -6.83 -13.97 -22.49
C THR A 344 -7.52 -12.77 -23.16
N GLY A 345 -6.89 -11.58 -23.13
CA GLY A 345 -7.45 -10.36 -23.69
C GLY A 345 -8.53 -9.71 -22.81
N LYS A 346 -8.59 -10.08 -21.53
CA LYS A 346 -9.46 -9.50 -20.50
C LYS A 346 -8.59 -9.07 -19.30
N SER A 347 -9.25 -8.61 -18.25
CA SER A 347 -8.61 -8.26 -16.97
C SER A 347 -9.57 -8.68 -15.85
N ASP A 348 -9.03 -8.90 -14.67
CA ASP A 348 -9.67 -9.11 -13.38
C ASP A 348 -9.54 -7.83 -12.51
N PRO A 349 -10.22 -6.72 -12.86
CA PRO A 349 -9.97 -5.43 -12.24
C PRO A 349 -10.55 -5.26 -10.84
N PHE A 350 -9.80 -4.53 -10.00
CA PHE A 350 -10.23 -3.97 -8.73
C PHE A 350 -9.73 -2.53 -8.56
N CYS A 351 -10.40 -1.75 -7.71
CA CYS A 351 -10.03 -0.38 -7.38
C CYS A 351 -9.48 -0.28 -5.96
N VAL A 352 -8.41 0.49 -5.81
CA VAL A 352 -7.81 0.88 -4.53
C VAL A 352 -7.96 2.39 -4.37
N LEU A 353 -8.53 2.80 -3.25
CA LEU A 353 -8.77 4.20 -2.89
C LEU A 353 -7.84 4.55 -1.74
N GLU A 354 -7.00 5.57 -1.95
CA GLU A 354 -6.07 6.08 -0.95
C GLU A 354 -6.39 7.53 -0.62
N LEU A 355 -6.53 7.82 0.68
CA LEU A 355 -6.60 9.18 1.20
C LEU A 355 -5.61 9.32 2.36
N ASN A 356 -4.51 10.03 2.12
CA ASN A 356 -3.38 10.12 3.04
C ASN A 356 -2.79 8.72 3.37
N ASN A 357 -3.01 8.24 4.60
CA ASN A 357 -2.59 6.92 5.08
C ASN A 357 -3.71 5.88 5.07
N ASP A 358 -4.95 6.28 4.81
CA ASP A 358 -6.09 5.36 4.74
C ASP A 358 -6.15 4.74 3.35
N ARG A 359 -6.28 3.42 3.28
CA ARG A 359 -6.31 2.66 2.02
C ARG A 359 -7.41 1.61 2.04
N LEU A 360 -8.39 1.75 1.15
CA LEU A 360 -9.52 0.84 1.01
C LEU A 360 -9.58 0.25 -0.39
N GLN A 361 -10.16 -0.94 -0.54
CA GLN A 361 -10.19 -1.67 -1.81
C GLN A 361 -11.58 -2.22 -2.16
N THR A 362 -11.91 -2.29 -3.45
CA THR A 362 -13.11 -2.98 -3.93
C THR A 362 -12.89 -4.48 -4.07
N HIS A 363 -13.98 -5.25 -4.14
CA HIS A 363 -13.90 -6.63 -4.61
C HIS A 363 -13.42 -6.68 -6.07
N THR A 364 -12.84 -7.80 -6.46
CA THR A 364 -12.32 -8.03 -7.82
C THR A 364 -13.42 -8.58 -8.72
N ILE A 365 -13.49 -8.07 -9.94
CA ILE A 365 -14.47 -8.52 -10.94
C ILE A 365 -13.72 -9.27 -12.03
N TYR A 366 -13.92 -10.58 -12.10
CA TYR A 366 -13.16 -11.41 -13.01
C TYR A 366 -13.57 -11.24 -14.48
N LYS A 367 -12.58 -11.21 -15.37
CA LYS A 367 -12.68 -11.32 -16.83
C LYS A 367 -13.60 -10.27 -17.44
N ASN A 368 -13.47 -9.03 -16.99
CA ASN A 368 -14.31 -7.92 -17.41
C ASN A 368 -13.51 -6.62 -17.61
N LEU A 369 -13.62 -6.02 -18.79
CA LEU A 369 -13.01 -4.71 -19.11
C LEU A 369 -13.93 -3.53 -18.78
N ASN A 370 -15.19 -3.82 -18.43
CA ASN A 370 -16.19 -2.85 -17.98
C ASN A 370 -16.78 -3.30 -16.62
N PRO A 371 -15.96 -3.34 -15.55
CA PRO A 371 -16.39 -3.81 -14.24
C PRO A 371 -17.38 -2.84 -13.58
N GLU A 372 -18.35 -3.37 -12.84
CA GLU A 372 -19.30 -2.61 -12.01
C GLU A 372 -19.19 -3.03 -10.54
N TRP A 373 -18.60 -2.18 -9.70
CA TRP A 373 -18.38 -2.49 -8.29
C TRP A 373 -19.53 -2.01 -7.39
N ASN A 374 -20.08 -0.83 -7.68
CA ASN A 374 -21.12 -0.16 -6.88
C ASN A 374 -20.87 -0.23 -5.36
N LYS A 375 -19.63 0.01 -4.93
CA LYS A 375 -19.20 -0.04 -3.53
C LYS A 375 -18.96 1.37 -2.99
N VAL A 376 -19.42 1.63 -1.78
CA VAL A 376 -19.27 2.92 -1.10
C VAL A 376 -18.20 2.81 -0.02
N PHE A 377 -17.34 3.82 0.04
CA PHE A 377 -16.29 3.95 1.04
C PHE A 377 -16.45 5.28 1.76
N THR A 378 -16.11 5.29 3.04
CA THR A 378 -16.15 6.50 3.87
C THR A 378 -14.78 6.72 4.47
N PHE A 379 -14.20 7.90 4.25
CA PHE A 379 -12.92 8.30 4.81
C PHE A 379 -13.07 9.49 5.74
N ASN A 380 -12.23 9.52 6.78
CA ASN A 380 -12.12 10.66 7.67
C ASN A 380 -11.14 11.67 7.06
N VAL A 381 -11.61 12.89 6.81
CA VAL A 381 -10.79 13.96 6.24
C VAL A 381 -10.05 14.68 7.37
N LYS A 382 -8.72 14.56 7.37
CA LYS A 382 -7.82 15.29 8.28
C LYS A 382 -7.38 16.64 7.73
N ASP A 383 -7.27 16.78 6.40
CA ASP A 383 -7.02 18.03 5.70
C ASP A 383 -7.89 18.11 4.44
N ILE A 384 -8.58 19.23 4.24
CA ILE A 384 -9.40 19.49 3.03
C ILE A 384 -8.55 19.64 1.76
N HIS A 385 -7.25 19.93 1.91
CA HIS A 385 -6.31 20.02 0.81
C HIS A 385 -5.74 18.65 0.41
N SER A 386 -6.11 17.57 1.12
CA SER A 386 -5.78 16.20 0.73
C SER A 386 -6.38 15.85 -0.64
N VAL A 387 -5.78 14.84 -1.26
CA VAL A 387 -6.15 14.37 -2.59
C VAL A 387 -6.55 12.91 -2.48
N LEU A 388 -7.73 12.59 -2.98
CA LEU A 388 -8.20 11.22 -3.11
C LEU A 388 -7.56 10.59 -4.33
N GLU A 389 -6.79 9.53 -4.13
CA GLU A 389 -6.19 8.76 -5.22
C GLU A 389 -7.00 7.49 -5.44
N VAL A 390 -7.42 7.24 -6.67
CA VAL A 390 -8.11 6.01 -7.06
C VAL A 390 -7.27 5.32 -8.12
N THR A 391 -6.81 4.11 -7.80
CA THR A 391 -5.97 3.30 -8.68
C THR A 391 -6.69 2.02 -9.05
N VAL A 392 -6.76 1.71 -10.34
CA VAL A 392 -7.30 0.47 -10.86
C VAL A 392 -6.14 -0.48 -11.14
N PHE A 393 -6.26 -1.68 -10.58
CA PHE A 393 -5.29 -2.76 -10.73
C PHE A 393 -5.96 -3.99 -11.33
N ASP A 394 -5.14 -4.87 -11.88
CA ASP A 394 -5.50 -6.21 -12.34
C ASP A 394 -5.01 -7.25 -11.35
N GLU A 395 -5.89 -8.13 -10.86
CA GLU A 395 -5.51 -9.15 -9.89
C GLU A 395 -4.93 -10.39 -10.59
N ASP A 396 -3.63 -10.61 -10.41
CA ASP A 396 -2.93 -11.81 -10.86
C ASP A 396 -2.76 -12.83 -9.72
N ARG A 397 -3.11 -14.09 -9.95
CA ARG A 397 -3.03 -15.16 -8.92
C ARG A 397 -1.63 -15.43 -8.36
N ASP A 398 -0.59 -15.23 -9.17
CA ASP A 398 0.80 -15.62 -8.84
C ASP A 398 1.77 -14.44 -8.93
N ARG A 399 1.28 -13.20 -9.10
CA ARG A 399 2.09 -12.00 -9.30
C ARG A 399 1.53 -10.81 -8.54
N SER A 400 2.38 -9.80 -8.30
CA SER A 400 1.90 -8.49 -7.86
C SER A 400 0.90 -7.94 -8.87
N ALA A 401 -0.21 -7.39 -8.39
CA ALA A 401 -1.26 -6.83 -9.22
C ALA A 401 -0.71 -5.84 -10.27
N ASP A 402 -1.14 -6.00 -11.52
CA ASP A 402 -0.67 -5.20 -12.64
C ASP A 402 -1.43 -3.85 -12.70
N PHE A 403 -0.72 -2.76 -12.97
CA PHE A 403 -1.31 -1.42 -12.97
C PHE A 403 -2.14 -1.17 -14.24
N LEU A 404 -3.42 -0.84 -14.09
CA LEU A 404 -4.31 -0.51 -15.21
C LEU A 404 -4.51 1.01 -15.37
N GLY A 405 -4.52 1.78 -14.29
CA GLY A 405 -4.64 3.23 -14.38
C GLY A 405 -4.87 3.91 -13.03
N LYS A 406 -4.60 5.23 -12.94
CA LYS A 406 -4.78 6.01 -11.71
C LYS A 406 -5.45 7.36 -12.00
N VAL A 407 -6.22 7.85 -11.04
CA VAL A 407 -6.76 9.21 -10.99
C VAL A 407 -6.49 9.82 -9.62
N ALA A 408 -6.21 11.12 -9.57
CA ALA A 408 -6.00 11.88 -8.35
C ALA A 408 -6.98 13.07 -8.35
N ILE A 409 -7.84 13.14 -7.34
CA ILE A 409 -8.97 14.06 -7.25
C ILE A 409 -8.81 14.89 -5.97
N PRO A 410 -8.47 16.19 -6.06
CA PRO A 410 -8.45 17.07 -4.91
C PRO A 410 -9.84 17.17 -4.29
N LEU A 411 -9.95 17.06 -2.95
CA LEU A 411 -11.25 17.08 -2.27
C LEU A 411 -12.03 18.36 -2.54
N LEU A 412 -11.34 19.49 -2.71
CA LEU A 412 -11.95 20.79 -3.04
C LEU A 412 -12.56 20.89 -4.45
N HIS A 413 -12.21 19.98 -5.36
CA HIS A 413 -12.77 19.94 -6.71
C HIS A 413 -14.02 19.05 -6.80
N ILE A 414 -14.34 18.30 -5.74
CA ILE A 414 -15.47 17.39 -5.72
C ILE A 414 -16.77 18.20 -5.63
N GLN A 415 -17.70 17.91 -6.55
CA GLN A 415 -19.08 18.41 -6.50
C GLN A 415 -19.95 17.32 -5.88
N ASN A 416 -20.57 17.64 -4.74
CA ASN A 416 -21.30 16.65 -3.96
C ASN A 416 -22.50 16.08 -4.74
N GLY A 417 -22.58 14.75 -4.82
CA GLY A 417 -23.68 14.03 -5.47
C GLY A 417 -23.62 14.00 -7.01
N GLU A 418 -22.56 14.52 -7.63
CA GLU A 418 -22.38 14.41 -9.08
C GLU A 418 -21.71 13.08 -9.45
N GLN A 419 -22.36 12.29 -10.32
CA GLN A 419 -21.71 11.16 -10.98
C GLN A 419 -20.77 11.68 -12.08
N LYS A 420 -19.46 11.49 -11.89
CA LYS A 420 -18.45 11.98 -12.82
C LYS A 420 -17.54 10.86 -13.33
N GLY A 421 -17.28 10.89 -14.64
CA GLY A 421 -16.36 9.97 -15.32
C GLY A 421 -14.96 10.57 -15.43
N TYR A 422 -13.96 9.88 -14.90
CA TYR A 422 -12.56 10.30 -14.92
C TYR A 422 -11.73 9.42 -15.85
N VAL A 423 -10.96 10.04 -16.73
CA VAL A 423 -10.01 9.34 -17.61
C VAL A 423 -8.82 8.86 -16.78
N LEU A 424 -8.52 7.57 -16.87
CA LEU A 424 -7.40 6.97 -16.17
C LEU A 424 -6.07 7.48 -16.75
N LYS A 425 -5.08 7.69 -15.89
CA LYS A 425 -3.72 8.10 -16.26
C LYS A 425 -2.72 6.97 -16.05
N ASN A 426 -1.54 7.14 -16.63
CA ASN A 426 -0.41 6.22 -16.43
C ASN A 426 0.14 6.32 -14.99
N LYS A 427 1.04 5.40 -14.62
CA LYS A 427 1.62 5.36 -13.25
C LYS A 427 2.28 6.68 -12.83
N GLU A 428 2.89 7.39 -13.77
CA GLU A 428 3.54 8.69 -13.54
C GLU A 428 2.55 9.86 -13.50
N MET A 429 1.27 9.63 -13.79
CA MET A 429 0.20 10.63 -13.84
C MET A 429 0.45 11.76 -14.86
N THR A 430 1.29 11.52 -15.87
CA THR A 430 1.71 12.49 -16.90
C THR A 430 0.83 12.44 -18.14
N GLY A 431 0.24 11.30 -18.46
CA GLY A 431 -0.56 11.09 -19.67
C GLY A 431 -1.74 10.15 -19.49
N PRO A 432 -2.70 10.15 -20.44
CA PRO A 432 -3.86 9.26 -20.39
C PRO A 432 -3.46 7.81 -20.64
N THR A 433 -4.15 6.91 -19.95
CA THR A 433 -4.19 5.45 -20.20
C THR A 433 -5.57 5.09 -20.74
N LYS A 434 -5.72 3.86 -21.26
CA LYS A 434 -7.03 3.34 -21.64
C LYS A 434 -7.89 3.12 -20.40
N GLY A 435 -9.12 3.61 -20.46
CA GLY A 435 -10.14 3.36 -19.47
C GLY A 435 -10.69 4.62 -18.82
N LEU A 436 -11.96 4.54 -18.44
CA LEU A 436 -12.69 5.58 -17.74
C LEU A 436 -13.23 4.98 -16.44
N ILE A 437 -13.16 5.71 -15.33
CA ILE A 437 -13.74 5.29 -14.05
C ILE A 437 -14.85 6.27 -13.64
N TYR A 438 -16.00 5.75 -13.25
CA TYR A 438 -17.15 6.52 -12.80
C TYR A 438 -17.25 6.50 -11.28
N LEU A 439 -17.18 7.69 -10.69
CA LEU A 439 -17.23 7.89 -9.25
C LEU A 439 -18.33 8.89 -8.92
N GLU A 440 -19.01 8.67 -7.80
CA GLU A 440 -19.90 9.62 -7.15
C GLU A 440 -19.29 9.93 -5.78
N SER A 441 -19.24 11.20 -5.37
CA SER A 441 -18.56 11.58 -4.13
C SER A 441 -19.31 12.70 -3.42
N ASP A 442 -19.32 12.67 -2.09
CA ASP A 442 -19.92 13.69 -1.23
C ASP A 442 -18.91 14.04 -0.13
N VAL A 443 -18.52 15.31 -0.04
CA VAL A 443 -17.57 15.82 0.95
C VAL A 443 -18.28 16.76 1.91
N ILE A 444 -18.19 16.48 3.20
CA ILE A 444 -18.65 17.37 4.27
C ILE A 444 -17.45 17.77 5.11
N TYR A 445 -17.16 19.06 5.19
CA TYR A 445 -15.99 19.56 5.89
C TYR A 445 -16.26 20.86 6.67
N SER A 446 -15.44 21.10 7.67
CA SER A 446 -15.35 22.35 8.43
C SER A 446 -14.22 23.23 7.87
N LEU A 447 -14.34 24.56 7.95
CA LEU A 447 -13.37 25.55 7.44
C LEU A 447 -12.05 25.61 8.24
N ARG A 448 -11.65 24.52 8.91
CA ARG A 448 -10.44 24.46 9.73
C ARG A 448 -9.28 23.86 8.96
N THR A 449 -8.23 24.66 8.78
CA THR A 449 -7.01 24.29 8.03
C THR A 449 -5.72 24.40 8.85
N ILE A 450 -5.83 24.48 10.18
CA ILE A 450 -4.71 24.83 11.08
C ILE A 450 -3.97 23.59 11.60
N VAL A 451 -4.41 22.38 11.25
CA VAL A 451 -3.74 21.13 11.66
C VAL A 451 -2.64 20.82 10.65
N PRO A 452 -1.39 20.56 11.09
CA PRO A 452 -0.32 20.20 10.17
C PRO A 452 -0.71 18.96 9.35
N PRO A 453 -0.34 18.93 8.05
CA PRO A 453 -0.67 17.85 7.14
C PRO A 453 -0.07 16.58 7.68
N GLU A 454 -0.86 15.53 7.61
CA GLU A 454 -0.41 14.21 8.01
C GLU A 454 0.70 13.75 7.05
N GLN A 455 1.83 13.34 7.60
CA GLN A 455 2.89 12.75 6.80
C GLN A 455 2.43 11.38 6.28
N LYS A 456 2.54 11.16 4.97
CA LYS A 456 2.30 9.84 4.37
C LYS A 456 3.43 8.92 4.81
N TYR A 457 3.11 7.81 5.48
CA TYR A 457 4.15 6.90 5.98
C TYR A 457 4.82 6.10 4.87
N ILE A 458 4.06 5.80 3.81
CA ILE A 458 4.52 4.99 2.68
C ILE A 458 4.70 5.93 1.47
N GLU A 459 5.96 6.15 1.13
CA GLU A 459 6.36 6.86 -0.09
C GLU A 459 7.07 5.86 -1.00
N GLU A 460 6.72 5.84 -2.29
CA GLU A 460 7.46 5.02 -3.25
C GLU A 460 8.92 5.51 -3.32
N GLU A 461 9.88 4.60 -3.16
CA GLU A 461 11.29 4.95 -3.26
C GLU A 461 11.59 5.65 -4.60
N PRO A 462 12.14 6.88 -4.58
CA PRO A 462 12.40 7.63 -5.80
C PRO A 462 13.49 6.93 -6.61
N LYS A 463 13.10 6.34 -7.74
CA LYS A 463 14.06 5.77 -8.69
C LYS A 463 14.81 6.89 -9.39
N VAL A 464 16.15 6.81 -9.39
CA VAL A 464 16.99 7.74 -10.16
C VAL A 464 16.62 7.61 -11.62
N SER A 465 16.15 8.71 -12.21
CA SER A 465 15.90 8.75 -13.63
C SER A 465 16.54 10.01 -14.21
N LYS A 466 17.38 9.81 -15.24
CA LYS A 466 18.07 10.90 -15.93
C LYS A 466 17.09 11.94 -16.46
N HIS A 467 15.93 11.49 -16.95
CA HIS A 467 14.89 12.36 -17.47
C HIS A 467 14.27 13.23 -16.36
N LEU A 468 13.92 12.66 -15.20
CA LEU A 468 13.37 13.42 -14.07
C LEU A 468 14.38 14.43 -13.54
N LEU A 469 15.66 14.05 -13.42
CA LEU A 469 16.71 14.96 -12.98
C LEU A 469 16.88 16.15 -13.95
N GLN A 470 16.90 15.89 -15.26
CA GLN A 470 16.96 16.95 -16.28
C GLN A 470 15.74 17.86 -16.21
N GLN A 471 14.55 17.29 -16.01
CA GLN A 471 13.30 18.05 -15.90
C GLN A 471 13.29 18.91 -14.64
N ASN A 472 13.69 18.37 -13.49
CA ASN A 472 13.78 19.11 -12.23
C ASN A 472 14.83 20.21 -12.31
N PHE A 473 15.99 19.92 -12.89
CA PHE A 473 17.01 20.94 -13.16
C PHE A 473 16.46 22.07 -14.05
N ASN A 474 15.72 21.75 -15.12
CA ASN A 474 15.09 22.75 -15.97
C ASN A 474 14.03 23.58 -15.22
N ARG A 475 13.29 22.98 -14.28
CA ARG A 475 12.34 23.69 -13.40
C ARG A 475 13.09 24.68 -12.51
N VAL A 476 14.13 24.24 -11.80
CA VAL A 476 14.98 25.09 -10.96
C VAL A 476 15.64 26.19 -11.79
N LYS A 477 16.18 25.86 -12.97
CA LYS A 477 16.79 26.82 -13.90
C LYS A 477 15.81 27.94 -14.25
N ARG A 478 14.53 27.66 -14.51
CA ARG A 478 13.53 28.72 -14.78
C ARG A 478 13.36 29.66 -13.59
N CYS A 479 13.32 29.13 -12.37
CA CYS A 479 13.25 29.94 -11.15
C CYS A 479 14.52 30.79 -10.97
N ILE A 480 15.70 30.20 -11.12
CA ILE A 480 16.97 30.93 -10.99
C ILE A 480 17.13 31.98 -12.09
N MET A 481 16.78 31.68 -13.33
CA MET A 481 16.84 32.63 -14.44
C MET A 481 15.94 33.84 -14.19
N PHE A 482 14.78 33.66 -13.56
CA PHE A 482 13.94 34.78 -13.14
C PHE A 482 14.65 35.68 -12.12
N VAL A 483 15.33 35.10 -11.13
CA VAL A 483 16.12 35.85 -10.14
C VAL A 483 17.31 36.57 -10.79
N ILE A 484 18.03 35.89 -11.71
CA ILE A 484 19.12 36.49 -12.47
C ILE A 484 18.59 37.65 -13.31
N ASN A 485 17.43 37.51 -13.98
CA ASN A 485 16.83 38.59 -14.76
C ASN A 485 16.45 39.80 -13.91
N ILE A 486 15.99 39.59 -12.67
CA ILE A 486 15.76 40.68 -11.72
C ILE A 486 17.11 41.33 -11.34
N GLY A 487 18.13 40.53 -11.06
CA GLY A 487 19.47 41.01 -10.73
C GLY A 487 20.10 41.82 -11.86
N THR A 488 20.02 41.34 -13.11
CA THR A 488 20.49 42.07 -14.29
C THR A 488 19.67 43.32 -14.55
N PHE A 489 18.35 43.30 -14.29
CA PHE A 489 17.54 44.51 -14.35
C PHE A 489 17.98 45.55 -13.32
N ILE A 490 18.24 45.15 -12.07
CA ILE A 490 18.77 46.04 -11.04
C ILE A 490 20.15 46.58 -11.45
N ASN A 491 21.03 45.73 -11.96
CA ASN A 491 22.35 46.15 -12.44
C ASN A 491 22.24 47.15 -13.60
N SER A 492 21.30 46.93 -14.53
CA SER A 492 21.02 47.86 -15.63
C SER A 492 20.57 49.24 -15.14
N CYS A 493 19.88 49.31 -13.99
CA CYS A 493 19.52 50.56 -13.33
C CYS A 493 20.72 51.25 -12.66
N PHE A 494 21.69 50.49 -12.12
CA PHE A 494 22.89 51.05 -11.51
C PHE A 494 23.93 51.49 -12.54
N GLU A 495 24.00 50.82 -13.69
CA GLU A 495 24.91 51.14 -14.80
C GLU A 495 24.36 52.24 -15.73
N TRP A 496 23.14 52.73 -15.47
CA TRP A 496 22.48 53.79 -16.25
C TRP A 496 22.30 53.47 -17.75
N GLU A 497 22.20 52.19 -18.12
CA GLU A 497 22.01 51.76 -19.51
C GLU A 497 20.77 52.41 -20.16
N SER A 498 19.72 52.63 -19.37
CA SER A 498 18.56 53.45 -19.74
C SER A 498 18.40 54.60 -18.74
N PRO A 499 18.61 55.85 -19.16
CA PRO A 499 18.49 57.01 -18.26
C PRO A 499 17.11 57.14 -17.63
N GLN A 500 16.04 56.89 -18.39
CA GLN A 500 14.65 57.02 -17.90
C GLN A 500 14.31 55.99 -16.81
N ARG A 501 14.73 54.73 -17.00
CA ARG A 501 14.50 53.65 -16.03
C ARG A 501 15.31 53.87 -14.76
N SER A 502 16.57 54.30 -14.91
CA SER A 502 17.50 54.49 -13.80
C SER A 502 17.10 55.69 -12.93
N ILE A 503 16.68 56.81 -13.53
CA ILE A 503 16.12 57.95 -12.78
C ILE A 503 14.87 57.53 -12.01
N SER A 504 13.96 56.79 -12.65
CA SER A 504 12.72 56.33 -12.01
C SER A 504 13.01 55.37 -10.86
N ALA A 505 13.93 54.43 -11.04
CA ALA A 505 14.36 53.48 -10.02
C ALA A 505 15.08 54.19 -8.85
N PHE A 506 15.91 55.20 -9.13
CA PHE A 506 16.58 56.01 -8.12
C PHE A 506 15.60 56.85 -7.29
N LEU A 507 14.64 57.52 -7.94
CA LEU A 507 13.59 58.27 -7.25
C LEU A 507 12.74 57.33 -6.37
N PHE A 508 12.36 56.17 -6.90
CA PHE A 508 11.66 55.14 -6.14
C PHE A 508 12.48 54.67 -4.93
N PHE A 509 13.77 54.39 -5.10
CA PHE A 509 14.67 54.00 -4.02
C PHE A 509 14.76 55.07 -2.92
N VAL A 510 14.96 56.34 -3.28
CA VAL A 510 15.02 57.45 -2.32
C VAL A 510 13.72 57.58 -1.53
N VAL A 511 12.57 57.53 -2.22
CA VAL A 511 11.25 57.60 -1.57
C VAL A 511 11.03 56.42 -0.63
N VAL A 512 11.37 55.19 -1.07
CA VAL A 512 11.21 53.98 -0.26
C VAL A 512 12.10 54.05 0.97
N VAL A 513 13.41 54.29 0.82
CA VAL A 513 14.35 54.31 1.95
C VAL A 513 14.02 55.41 2.96
N TRP A 514 13.60 56.59 2.48
CA TRP A 514 13.24 57.70 3.36
C TRP A 514 11.99 57.40 4.20
N ASN A 515 11.06 56.60 3.70
CA ASN A 515 9.80 56.29 4.37
C ASN A 515 9.73 54.83 4.88
N PHE A 516 10.82 54.07 4.84
CA PHE A 516 10.77 52.63 5.07
C PHE A 516 10.50 52.29 6.54
N GLU A 517 9.35 51.65 6.78
CA GLU A 517 9.01 51.02 8.06
C GLU A 517 8.78 49.52 7.90
N LEU A 518 9.01 48.74 8.97
CA LEU A 518 9.03 47.27 8.89
C LEU A 518 7.68 46.66 8.45
N TYR A 519 6.56 47.29 8.78
CA TYR A 519 5.23 46.83 8.37
C TYR A 519 5.00 46.93 6.85
N MET A 520 5.81 47.73 6.14
CA MET A 520 5.71 47.88 4.69
C MET A 520 6.14 46.62 3.95
N VAL A 521 6.91 45.71 4.58
CA VAL A 521 7.32 44.44 3.96
C VAL A 521 6.12 43.51 3.75
N PRO A 522 5.33 43.14 4.79
CA PRO A 522 4.07 42.43 4.57
C PRO A 522 3.06 43.20 3.71
N GLY A 523 3.01 44.53 3.84
CA GLY A 523 2.14 45.39 3.03
C GLY A 523 2.45 45.33 1.53
N ALA A 524 3.74 45.31 1.15
CA ALA A 524 4.16 45.18 -0.24
C ALA A 524 3.82 43.80 -0.82
N LEU A 525 3.98 42.72 -0.03
CA LEU A 525 3.56 41.38 -0.44
C LEU A 525 2.04 41.29 -0.63
N LEU A 526 1.26 41.94 0.24
CA LEU A 526 -0.19 42.04 0.11
C LEU A 526 -0.60 42.83 -1.14
N LEU A 527 0.10 43.92 -1.45
CA LEU A 527 -0.12 44.67 -2.68
C LEU A 527 0.15 43.79 -3.91
N LEU A 528 1.23 43.01 -3.92
CA LEU A 528 1.50 42.07 -5.03
C LEU A 528 0.39 41.02 -5.18
N LEU A 529 -0.10 40.44 -4.09
CA LEU A 529 -1.20 39.46 -4.11
C LEU A 529 -2.50 40.05 -4.64
N THR A 530 -2.89 41.23 -4.14
CA THR A 530 -4.12 41.91 -4.55
C THR A 530 -4.00 42.46 -5.98
N TRP A 531 -2.84 42.99 -6.37
CA TRP A 531 -2.57 43.40 -7.75
C TRP A 531 -2.70 42.22 -8.71
N ASN A 532 -2.13 41.06 -8.37
CA ASN A 532 -2.24 39.89 -9.23
C ASN A 532 -3.68 39.35 -9.29
N TYR A 533 -4.46 39.48 -8.21
CA TYR A 533 -5.90 39.17 -8.22
C TYR A 533 -6.65 40.02 -9.24
N PHE A 534 -6.40 41.33 -9.29
CA PHE A 534 -7.07 42.21 -10.26
C PHE A 534 -6.68 41.87 -11.71
N ILE A 535 -5.41 41.49 -11.95
CA ILE A 535 -4.96 41.05 -13.28
C ILE A 535 -5.63 39.74 -13.70
N THR A 536 -5.75 38.77 -12.79
CA THR A 536 -6.36 37.47 -13.09
C THR A 536 -7.88 37.57 -13.19
N ALA A 537 -8.53 38.36 -12.33
CA ALA A 537 -9.96 38.63 -12.36
C ALA A 537 -10.39 39.47 -13.58
N GLY A 538 -9.52 40.35 -14.07
CA GLY A 538 -9.75 41.13 -15.30
C GLY A 538 -9.59 40.33 -16.59
N ARG A 539 -9.19 39.05 -16.53
CA ARG A 539 -8.96 38.15 -17.66
C ARG A 539 -10.10 37.14 -17.86
N GLU A 540 -11.35 37.57 -17.80
CA GLU A 540 -12.49 36.80 -18.33
C GLU A 540 -12.69 37.04 -19.84
N SER A 541 -11.70 36.65 -20.65
CA SER A 541 -11.85 36.25 -22.07
C SER A 541 -10.48 36.15 -22.73
N GLY A 542 -10.21 34.97 -23.32
CA GLY A 542 -9.25 34.82 -24.42
C GLY A 542 -7.77 34.92 -24.06
N ASP A 543 -7.06 33.82 -24.33
CA ASP A 543 -5.61 33.74 -24.50
C ASP A 543 -4.72 34.06 -23.28
N THR A 544 -4.39 32.99 -22.56
CA THR A 544 -3.08 32.87 -21.90
C THR A 544 -1.97 33.00 -22.94
N VAL A 545 -1.55 34.22 -23.25
CA VAL A 545 -0.20 34.49 -23.75
C VAL A 545 0.76 34.15 -22.62
N LYS A 546 1.15 32.88 -22.54
CA LYS A 546 2.42 32.49 -21.92
C LYS A 546 3.50 33.14 -22.76
N ALA A 547 3.91 34.35 -22.40
CA ALA A 547 5.13 34.97 -22.92
C ALA A 547 6.32 34.13 -22.44
N THR A 548 6.57 33.05 -23.16
CA THR A 548 7.80 32.26 -23.05
C THR A 548 8.85 33.04 -23.81
N PHE A 549 9.55 33.94 -23.13
CA PHE A 549 10.77 34.51 -23.69
C PHE A 549 11.87 33.46 -23.61
N SER A 550 11.96 32.61 -24.62
CA SER A 550 13.07 31.67 -24.80
C SER A 550 14.27 32.43 -25.37
N VAL A 551 15.20 32.85 -24.52
CA VAL A 551 16.56 33.19 -24.97
C VAL A 551 17.33 31.88 -25.12
N PRO A 552 17.86 31.55 -26.30
CA PRO A 552 18.74 30.40 -26.46
C PRO A 552 20.10 30.77 -25.89
N VAL A 553 20.33 30.48 -24.60
CA VAL A 553 21.70 30.43 -24.06
C VAL A 553 22.14 28.97 -24.07
N THR A 554 22.90 28.61 -25.11
CA THR A 554 23.61 27.35 -25.23
C THR A 554 24.76 27.33 -24.21
N PHE A 555 24.50 26.79 -23.02
CA PHE A 555 25.58 26.25 -22.20
C PHE A 555 25.78 24.79 -22.63
N ALA A 556 26.93 24.51 -23.22
CA ALA A 556 27.37 23.14 -23.44
C ALA A 556 27.39 22.43 -22.09
N CYS A 557 26.55 21.40 -21.95
CA CYS A 557 26.63 20.47 -20.83
C CYS A 557 28.00 19.81 -20.93
N VAL A 558 28.93 20.19 -20.06
CA VAL A 558 30.15 19.41 -19.86
C VAL A 558 29.70 18.12 -19.20
N CYS A 559 29.45 17.10 -20.01
CA CYS A 559 29.36 15.73 -19.53
C CYS A 559 30.70 15.43 -18.87
N VAL A 560 30.74 15.42 -17.54
CA VAL A 560 31.84 14.78 -16.81
C VAL A 560 31.70 13.29 -17.10
N SER A 561 32.46 12.82 -18.09
CA SER A 561 32.63 11.40 -18.35
C SER A 561 33.47 10.83 -17.21
N TRP A 562 32.84 10.09 -16.31
CA TRP A 562 33.57 9.32 -15.30
C TRP A 562 34.30 8.20 -16.02
N GLN A 563 35.62 8.28 -16.01
CA GLN A 563 36.51 7.30 -16.60
C GLN A 563 36.69 6.15 -15.60
N ASP A 564 36.31 4.95 -16.02
CA ASP A 564 36.35 3.73 -15.23
C ASP A 564 37.73 3.51 -14.60
N SER A 565 37.76 3.39 -13.26
CA SER A 565 38.95 3.01 -12.50
C SER A 565 38.59 1.96 -11.43
N GLU A 566 39.00 0.73 -11.73
CA GLU A 566 39.37 -0.39 -10.85
C GLU A 566 38.35 -0.98 -9.85
N ARG A 567 38.29 -2.32 -9.90
CA ARG A 567 37.32 -3.21 -9.27
C ARG A 567 37.75 -3.62 -7.85
N LYS A 568 36.73 -3.86 -7.01
CA LYS A 568 36.73 -4.29 -5.58
C LYS A 568 36.80 -3.12 -4.60
N GLY A 569 35.62 -2.57 -4.30
CA GLY A 569 35.38 -1.31 -3.59
C GLY A 569 34.38 -0.40 -4.31
N PHE A 570 33.97 -0.78 -5.53
CA PHE A 570 33.10 -0.02 -6.42
C PHE A 570 31.60 -0.17 -6.13
N MET A 571 31.15 -1.32 -5.63
CA MET A 571 29.71 -1.56 -5.44
C MET A 571 29.16 -0.67 -4.33
N ASP A 572 29.84 -0.60 -3.20
CA ASP A 572 29.48 0.30 -2.09
C ASP A 572 29.63 1.78 -2.48
N LYS A 573 30.62 2.12 -3.30
CA LYS A 573 30.77 3.48 -3.86
C LYS A 573 29.68 3.82 -4.87
N LEU A 574 29.18 2.85 -5.64
CA LEU A 574 28.15 3.05 -6.64
C LEU A 574 26.78 3.16 -6.00
N TYR A 575 26.50 2.37 -4.96
CA TYR A 575 25.34 2.58 -4.08
C TYR A 575 25.41 3.94 -3.40
N ALA A 576 26.55 4.33 -2.83
CA ALA A 576 26.73 5.65 -2.24
C ALA A 576 26.54 6.79 -3.27
N LEU A 577 27.03 6.63 -4.50
CA LEU A 577 26.80 7.60 -5.58
C LEU A 577 25.34 7.63 -6.03
N GLN A 578 24.68 6.49 -6.07
CA GLN A 578 23.26 6.39 -6.39
C GLN A 578 22.44 7.12 -5.32
N ASP A 579 22.74 6.92 -4.04
CA ASP A 579 22.07 7.60 -2.93
C ASP A 579 22.30 9.10 -2.95
N VAL A 580 23.52 9.55 -3.24
CA VAL A 580 23.83 10.96 -3.45
C VAL A 580 23.02 11.52 -4.63
N CYS A 581 22.90 10.78 -5.73
CA CYS A 581 22.11 11.21 -6.88
C CYS A 581 20.60 11.27 -6.56
N VAL A 582 20.07 10.31 -5.81
CA VAL A 582 18.68 10.34 -5.30
C VAL A 582 18.48 11.57 -4.42
N SER A 583 19.39 11.82 -3.47
CA SER A 583 19.35 12.96 -2.56
C SER A 583 19.38 14.29 -3.32
N VAL A 584 20.26 14.44 -4.31
CA VAL A 584 20.32 15.63 -5.17
C VAL A 584 19.04 15.77 -6.00
N GLN A 585 18.51 14.68 -6.55
CA GLN A 585 17.27 14.70 -7.31
C GLN A 585 16.08 15.15 -6.45
N SER A 586 15.97 14.64 -5.22
CA SER A 586 14.96 15.01 -4.24
C SER A 586 15.11 16.47 -3.80
N ALA A 587 16.33 16.92 -3.48
CA ALA A 587 16.57 18.31 -3.11
C ALA A 587 16.25 19.30 -4.24
N LEU A 588 16.59 18.96 -5.50
CA LEU A 588 16.22 19.77 -6.66
C LEU A 588 14.71 19.81 -6.88
N ASP A 589 14.01 18.69 -6.64
CA ASP A 589 12.55 18.64 -6.73
C ASP A 589 11.88 19.48 -5.62
N ASP A 590 12.38 19.40 -4.40
CA ASP A 590 11.93 20.22 -3.28
C ASP A 590 12.09 21.70 -3.58
N VAL A 591 13.28 22.14 -4.01
CA VAL A 591 13.54 23.55 -4.36
C VAL A 591 12.65 24.01 -5.52
N ALA A 592 12.49 23.20 -6.57
CA ALA A 592 11.60 23.51 -7.68
C ALA A 592 10.15 23.62 -7.22
N SER A 593 9.68 22.67 -6.41
CA SER A 593 8.30 22.63 -5.93
C SER A 593 7.99 23.78 -4.98
N TYR A 594 8.90 24.15 -4.06
CA TYR A 594 8.73 25.33 -3.21
C TYR A 594 8.61 26.62 -4.03
N GLY A 595 9.47 26.81 -5.03
CA GLY A 595 9.39 27.96 -5.94
C GLY A 595 8.07 28.02 -6.71
N GLU A 596 7.60 26.88 -7.22
CA GLU A 596 6.32 26.76 -7.91
C GLU A 596 5.13 27.02 -6.98
N ARG A 597 5.16 26.50 -5.75
CA ARG A 597 4.12 26.70 -4.72
C ARG A 597 3.97 28.16 -4.32
N ILE A 598 5.08 28.86 -4.14
CA ILE A 598 5.07 30.31 -3.87
C ILE A 598 4.42 31.03 -5.04
N LYS A 599 4.91 30.81 -6.27
CA LYS A 599 4.33 31.38 -7.50
C LYS A 599 2.81 31.10 -7.60
N ASN A 600 2.38 29.89 -7.29
CA ASN A 600 0.99 29.47 -7.38
C ASN A 600 0.10 30.12 -6.31
N THR A 601 0.65 30.37 -5.11
CA THR A 601 0.00 31.18 -4.07
C THR A 601 -0.29 32.60 -4.57
N PHE A 602 0.69 33.22 -5.24
CA PHE A 602 0.53 34.56 -5.83
C PHE A 602 -0.44 34.56 -7.02
N ASN A 603 -0.47 33.49 -7.81
CA ASN A 603 -1.33 33.35 -8.98
C ASN A 603 -2.77 32.88 -8.68
N TRP A 604 -3.18 32.82 -7.40
CA TRP A 604 -4.55 32.47 -7.00
C TRP A 604 -5.01 31.09 -7.46
N THR A 605 -4.11 30.12 -7.54
CA THR A 605 -4.45 28.78 -8.02
C THR A 605 -5.38 28.03 -7.05
N VAL A 606 -5.27 28.31 -5.75
CA VAL A 606 -6.21 27.86 -4.72
C VAL A 606 -6.73 29.10 -3.98
N PRO A 607 -7.89 29.65 -4.36
CA PRO A 607 -8.38 30.94 -3.85
C PRO A 607 -8.48 31.01 -2.33
N PHE A 608 -8.89 29.91 -1.69
CA PHE A 608 -9.00 29.81 -0.24
C PHE A 608 -7.65 30.05 0.47
N LEU A 609 -6.57 29.42 0.01
CA LEU A 609 -5.24 29.58 0.61
C LEU A 609 -4.67 30.98 0.34
N SER A 610 -4.89 31.54 -0.85
CA SER A 610 -4.49 32.91 -1.14
C SER A 610 -5.22 33.94 -0.25
N TRP A 611 -6.51 33.72 0.05
CA TRP A 611 -7.27 34.53 1.02
C TRP A 611 -6.76 34.38 2.45
N LEU A 612 -6.40 33.16 2.87
CA LEU A 612 -5.76 32.92 4.16
C LEU A 612 -4.43 33.69 4.26
N ALA A 613 -3.60 33.62 3.22
CA ALA A 613 -2.33 34.35 3.15
C ALA A 613 -2.54 35.86 3.26
N ILE A 614 -3.54 36.42 2.56
CA ILE A 614 -3.90 37.84 2.68
C ILE A 614 -4.32 38.18 4.10
N SER A 615 -5.17 37.36 4.72
CA SER A 615 -5.65 37.59 6.08
C SER A 615 -4.50 37.60 7.09
N VAL A 616 -3.56 36.64 6.97
CA VAL A 616 -2.35 36.57 7.81
C VAL A 616 -1.44 37.77 7.55
N LEU A 617 -1.22 38.17 6.29
CA LEU A 617 -0.41 39.34 5.95
C LEU A 617 -1.05 40.65 6.44
N CYS A 618 -2.38 40.78 6.40
CA CYS A 618 -3.13 41.90 7.00
C CYS A 618 -2.85 41.98 8.50
N VAL A 619 -3.03 40.87 9.23
CA VAL A 619 -2.79 40.80 10.67
C VAL A 619 -1.33 41.12 10.98
N ALA A 620 -0.38 40.56 10.22
CA ALA A 620 1.05 40.85 10.37
C ALA A 620 1.36 42.34 10.14
N THR A 621 0.75 42.96 9.13
CA THR A 621 0.91 44.40 8.84
C THR A 621 0.41 45.25 10.02
N VAL A 622 -0.78 44.93 10.55
CA VAL A 622 -1.36 45.63 11.71
C VAL A 622 -0.52 45.43 12.97
N LEU A 623 -0.05 44.20 13.23
CA LEU A 623 0.79 43.90 14.39
C LEU A 623 2.13 44.62 14.34
N LEU A 624 2.80 44.64 13.17
CA LEU A 624 4.07 45.37 13.00
C LEU A 624 3.90 46.88 13.06
N TYR A 625 2.72 47.40 12.71
CA TYR A 625 2.39 48.82 12.85
C TYR A 625 2.15 49.21 14.32
N LEU A 626 1.42 48.37 15.07
CA LEU A 626 1.06 48.67 16.47
C LEU A 626 2.16 48.33 17.48
N ILE A 627 2.94 47.28 17.23
CA ILE A 627 3.89 46.72 18.19
C ILE A 627 5.32 46.89 17.68
N PRO A 628 6.20 47.61 18.41
CA PRO A 628 7.61 47.69 18.08
C PRO A 628 8.26 46.31 18.00
N LEU A 629 9.11 46.09 16.98
CA LEU A 629 9.76 44.81 16.67
C LEU A 629 10.43 44.14 17.90
N ARG A 630 11.02 44.93 18.80
CA ARG A 630 11.68 44.43 20.02
C ARG A 630 10.77 43.56 20.89
N TYR A 631 9.48 43.89 21.00
CA TYR A 631 8.55 43.11 21.82
C TYR A 631 8.13 41.82 21.11
N LEU A 632 8.02 41.83 19.78
CA LEU A 632 7.74 40.64 18.99
C LEU A 632 8.91 39.66 19.03
N VAL A 633 10.15 40.14 18.89
CA VAL A 633 11.36 39.31 19.00
C VAL A 633 11.52 38.76 20.41
N LEU A 634 11.24 39.56 21.45
CA LEU A 634 11.26 39.11 22.83
C LEU A 634 10.20 38.03 23.08
N ALA A 635 8.95 38.24 22.64
CA ALA A 635 7.88 37.27 22.78
C ALA A 635 8.16 35.97 22.01
N TRP A 636 8.69 36.08 20.79
CA TRP A 636 9.11 34.94 19.98
C TRP A 636 10.26 34.17 20.66
N GLY A 637 11.27 34.88 21.17
CA GLY A 637 12.38 34.29 21.92
C GLY A 637 11.90 33.55 23.16
N VAL A 638 11.09 34.20 24.00
CA VAL A 638 10.50 33.58 25.20
C VAL A 638 9.69 32.34 24.81
N ASN A 639 8.84 32.42 23.78
CA ASN A 639 8.08 31.26 23.32
C ASN A 639 9.01 30.13 22.87
N LYS A 640 10.03 30.41 22.03
CA LYS A 640 10.93 29.38 21.51
C LYS A 640 11.78 28.71 22.59
N PHE A 641 12.29 29.48 23.55
CA PHE A 641 13.05 28.93 24.69
C PHE A 641 12.16 28.18 25.69
N THR A 642 10.89 28.57 25.84
CA THR A 642 9.95 27.89 26.77
C THR A 642 9.17 26.74 26.14
N LYS A 643 9.13 26.62 24.80
CA LYS A 643 8.33 25.61 24.06
C LYS A 643 8.70 24.18 24.44
N LYS A 644 9.99 23.85 24.49
CA LYS A 644 10.48 22.50 24.89
C LYS A 644 10.31 22.21 26.38
N LEU A 645 10.34 23.25 27.22
CA LEU A 645 10.09 23.13 28.66
C LEU A 645 8.61 22.87 28.96
N ARG A 646 7.68 23.40 28.15
CA ARG A 646 6.24 23.25 28.33
C ARG A 646 5.71 21.94 27.75
N ASN A 647 6.20 21.50 26.59
CA ASN A 647 5.77 20.27 25.93
C ASN A 647 6.99 19.51 25.35
N PRO A 648 7.53 18.49 26.06
CA PRO A 648 8.70 17.75 25.61
C PRO A 648 8.48 16.88 24.36
N TYR A 649 7.23 16.56 24.01
CA TYR A 649 6.86 15.72 22.86
C TYR A 649 6.31 16.50 21.65
N LEU A 650 6.44 17.83 21.64
CA LEU A 650 5.91 18.64 20.54
C LEU A 650 6.83 18.54 19.31
N ILE A 651 6.32 17.96 18.22
CA ILE A 651 7.01 17.87 16.93
C ILE A 651 7.27 19.29 16.42
N GLU A 652 8.54 19.61 16.13
CA GLU A 652 8.90 20.90 15.55
C GLU A 652 8.37 20.99 14.11
N ASN A 653 7.42 21.88 13.87
CA ASN A 653 6.86 22.15 12.55
C ASN A 653 7.18 23.59 12.11
N ASN A 654 7.39 23.79 10.80
CA ASN A 654 7.50 25.10 10.21
C ASN A 654 6.17 25.47 9.55
N GLU A 655 5.43 26.38 10.17
CA GLU A 655 4.07 26.78 9.73
C GLU A 655 4.04 27.35 8.31
N VAL A 656 5.11 28.01 7.86
CA VAL A 656 5.20 28.56 6.50
C VAL A 656 5.38 27.44 5.48
N LEU A 657 6.23 26.47 5.77
CA LEU A 657 6.44 25.30 4.90
C LEU A 657 5.19 24.42 4.87
N ASP A 658 4.53 24.27 6.02
CA ASP A 658 3.23 23.62 6.12
C ASP A 658 2.19 24.31 5.20
N PHE A 659 2.00 25.63 5.34
CA PHE A 659 1.10 26.38 4.47
C PHE A 659 1.42 26.19 2.99
N LEU A 660 2.71 26.31 2.60
CA LEU A 660 3.13 26.13 1.22
C LEU A 660 2.93 24.69 0.74
N SER A 661 3.06 23.69 1.62
CA SER A 661 2.87 22.29 1.25
C SER A 661 1.44 21.97 0.81
N ARG A 662 0.45 22.71 1.32
CA ARG A 662 -0.97 22.63 0.92
C ARG A 662 -1.24 23.23 -0.46
N VAL A 663 -0.34 24.09 -0.95
CA VAL A 663 -0.45 24.64 -2.30
C VAL A 663 0.14 23.60 -3.27
N PRO A 664 -0.57 23.25 -4.36
CA PRO A 664 -0.04 22.29 -5.32
C PRO A 664 1.10 22.89 -6.17
N SER A 665 2.13 22.08 -6.43
CA SER A 665 3.20 22.41 -7.39
C SER A 665 2.70 22.33 -8.84
N ASP A 666 3.47 22.84 -9.82
CA ASP A 666 3.06 22.78 -11.23
C ASP A 666 2.94 21.32 -11.73
N VAL A 667 3.77 20.42 -11.18
CA VAL A 667 3.70 18.98 -11.46
C VAL A 667 2.42 18.38 -10.89
N GLN A 668 2.10 18.66 -9.62
CA GLN A 668 0.87 18.19 -8.98
C GLN A 668 -0.38 18.71 -9.71
N MET A 669 -0.37 19.97 -10.17
CA MET A 669 -1.48 20.50 -10.99
C MET A 669 -1.69 19.71 -12.27
N MET A 670 -0.63 19.24 -12.93
CA MET A 670 -0.76 18.38 -14.12
C MET A 670 -1.33 16.99 -13.75
N GLN A 671 -0.96 16.46 -12.58
CA GLN A 671 -1.49 15.20 -12.07
C GLN A 671 -2.97 15.30 -11.68
N TYR A 672 -3.41 16.44 -11.15
CA TYR A 672 -4.81 16.69 -10.77
C TYR A 672 -5.67 17.20 -11.93
N ARG A 673 -5.03 17.63 -13.03
CA ARG A 673 -5.74 18.15 -14.20
C ARG A 673 -6.65 17.08 -14.79
N GLU A 674 -7.93 17.42 -14.88
CA GLU A 674 -8.91 16.57 -15.55
C GLU A 674 -8.61 16.52 -17.05
N LEU A 675 -8.56 15.31 -17.60
CA LEU A 675 -8.43 15.09 -19.04
C LEU A 675 -9.84 14.96 -19.63
N LYS A 676 -10.13 15.77 -20.65
CA LYS A 676 -11.40 15.65 -21.38
C LYS A 676 -11.40 14.37 -22.20
N PHE A 677 -12.50 13.64 -22.14
CA PHE A 677 -12.74 12.48 -23.01
C PHE A 677 -13.04 12.97 -24.42
N ASP A 678 -12.16 12.66 -25.38
CA ASP A 678 -12.43 12.84 -26.81
C ASP A 678 -13.00 11.53 -27.37
N PRO A 679 -14.32 11.42 -27.64
CA PRO A 679 -14.93 10.21 -28.18
C PRO A 679 -14.45 9.86 -29.61
N GLY A 680 -13.61 10.69 -30.24
CA GLY A 680 -13.21 10.58 -31.64
C GLY A 680 -11.84 9.96 -31.94
N GLN A 681 -11.02 9.61 -30.94
CA GLN A 681 -9.68 9.05 -31.20
C GLN A 681 -9.66 7.53 -31.16
N SER A 682 -10.03 6.89 -32.27
CA SER A 682 -9.67 5.51 -32.52
C SER A 682 -8.14 5.35 -32.63
N PRO A 683 -7.55 4.21 -32.19
CA PRO A 683 -6.08 4.03 -32.10
C PRO A 683 -5.33 4.03 -33.44
N SER A 684 -6.04 4.13 -34.57
CA SER A 684 -5.47 3.97 -35.92
C SER A 684 -4.78 5.23 -36.46
N LYS A 685 -4.98 6.42 -35.88
CA LYS A 685 -4.39 7.67 -36.40
C LYS A 685 -3.01 8.03 -35.84
N ARG A 686 -2.50 7.36 -34.80
CA ARG A 686 -1.14 7.64 -34.27
C ARG A 686 0.01 7.16 -35.17
N LYS A 687 -0.27 6.34 -36.20
CA LYS A 687 0.76 5.80 -37.12
C LYS A 687 1.06 6.68 -38.34
N LYS A 688 0.38 7.82 -38.54
CA LYS A 688 0.55 8.67 -39.74
C LYS A 688 1.25 10.02 -39.52
N THR A 689 1.56 10.42 -38.28
CA THR A 689 2.19 11.73 -38.00
C THR A 689 3.69 11.67 -37.71
N ASN A 690 4.34 10.50 -37.86
CA ASN A 690 5.81 10.36 -37.75
C ASN A 690 6.50 10.10 -39.11
N LEU A 691 5.80 10.34 -40.22
CA LEU A 691 6.32 10.26 -41.58
C LEU A 691 5.76 11.42 -42.40
N SER A 692 6.21 12.64 -42.06
CA SER A 692 6.18 13.81 -42.93
C SER A 692 7.19 14.83 -42.44
#